data_AF-A0A662EFB2-F1
#
_entry.id   AF-A0A662EFB2-F1
#
_cell.length_a   1.000
_cell.length_b   1.000
_cell.length_c   1.000
_cell.angle_alpha   90.00
_cell.angle_beta   90.00
_cell.angle_gamma   90.00
#
_symmetry.space_group_name_H-M   'P 1'
#
loop_
_entity.id
_entity.type
_entity.pdbx_description
1 polymer ?
#
loop_
_entity_poly.entity_id
_entity_poly.type
_entity_poly.pdbx_seq_one_letter_code
_entity_poly.pdbx_strand_id
1 'polypeptide(L)'
;MKVRISLWLLSFVMIVVIFPLPSGSATAVDEWNATGPGGGAISTLVRDPDNPQVVYGGTSGGSTFKSTDDGVSWSRLSGLPATVRVIIFDPADHASIYAGAANGLYSSHDGGATWTAVGSELSSEQVYSLVIPLSAQQNMLAGTRNGVFRSTDGGETWVPANTGLDGTIILALAADPSAPEVVFAGTLYHGIYKTTDGGANWTETANGLSGSAVYCIAIDGSNPNRLYAGTWNGGVFVSTNGGADWAAAGTELGGAYVPALAIDPASPHAVYAGTEGGVWISADGGAAWLEQTVDQPFDVVSAITLGQSGGVGMLIGTNGAGVFRSADGGAHWGDSNAGLIASRILSLAVPKGHSDTVYAGCLGGGGIYRSDNRGLTWARASSGLGNGTVRALAADPYSQDTVYAGTLRGIYRTGNGGISWMEASGGLFPYSTVNSISVGGPDPGIILAGTNDGVFRSTDRASSWSPSSSGLSDLRIEEVAISSSDPTRAYAGTNDDGVFRSDDGGLSWIAASSGLDAGRIRSLAVDPLDPDTAFAGMVARVFKTTDGGQTWAEADSGLPSRSIDSLVFDPANPSFFYAGSTAVFRTDDGGADWSAVGSWGSSPWVEALALDPIDGRTVYAGSYGAGVQVLTLPGRPLWVPVVTHAPGLNGSSWRSDVWVLNPGDENTTVLLRFHGSGGSIEDSYVLPGNSQAAFTDVVDLLGGNGSGALEVISDATVFAASRTYNISGGGTFGQSYPATEINQALLLGESAVLPHLAEEEDFRTNIGLVNIGGTPATAALELFDGLGTLLAKLEIPLQPGEWRLEVRPYLEEAGVTDLHSGWARVSVQDGDGIVALGSVIDNISGDPTSVIMAEPPASSGGAGWIPEVTHVPGLHQSQWRSDVALLNTGEQTSTVTLRYHGNGGTLSMQENIGAGTQEVLGDIVDSFGVSGSGALEVTSTQAVVISSRTYNLSPEGTFGQSHTGVHSGVALATEESGYLLGLAENSDFRTNIGFTNLSTGEATVGIELFTGAGEKVAEYSVELAAGEWRLEIRPYAALAGLTDLDQGFARVTLESGKVIVALASVVDNRTNDPTTVALVR
;
A
#
# COMPACT_ATOMS: atom_id res chain seq x y z
N MET A 1 60.83 20.85 18.54
CA MET A 1 60.24 19.51 18.29
C MET A 1 59.32 19.67 17.09
N LYS A 2 59.64 19.06 15.94
CA LYS A 2 58.93 19.30 14.67
C LYS A 2 57.75 18.35 14.56
N VAL A 3 56.54 18.90 14.45
CA VAL A 3 55.43 18.27 13.70
C VAL A 3 54.88 19.32 12.75
N ARG A 4 54.91 18.99 11.46
CA ARG A 4 54.34 19.76 10.36
C ARG A 4 52.85 19.38 10.25
N ILE A 5 51.96 20.36 10.24
CA ILE A 5 50.64 20.24 9.59
C ILE A 5 50.66 21.23 8.44
N SER A 6 50.48 20.72 7.22
CA SER A 6 50.47 21.49 5.98
C SER A 6 49.01 21.65 5.58
N LEU A 7 48.51 22.89 5.50
CA LEU A 7 47.27 23.21 4.81
C LEU A 7 47.46 23.03 3.31
N TRP A 8 46.55 22.31 2.65
CA TRP A 8 46.31 22.43 1.22
C TRP A 8 44.90 23.02 1.04
N LEU A 9 44.83 24.20 0.43
CA LEU A 9 43.59 24.78 -0.10
C LEU A 9 43.12 23.95 -1.30
N LEU A 10 41.85 23.57 -1.30
CA LEU A 10 41.11 23.15 -2.49
C LEU A 10 39.98 24.16 -2.70
N SER A 11 40.14 24.99 -3.71
CA SER A 11 39.15 25.96 -4.19
C SER A 11 38.03 25.19 -4.91
N PHE A 12 36.83 25.15 -4.33
CA PHE A 12 35.62 24.70 -5.00
C PHE A 12 35.10 25.82 -5.92
N VAL A 13 35.04 25.57 -7.22
CA VAL A 13 34.29 26.39 -8.17
C VAL A 13 32.86 25.86 -8.16
N MET A 14 31.95 26.59 -7.53
CA MET A 14 30.51 26.31 -7.56
C MET A 14 29.96 26.79 -8.91
N ILE A 15 29.71 25.86 -9.83
CA ILE A 15 28.94 26.14 -11.04
C ILE A 15 27.47 26.17 -10.61
N VAL A 16 26.92 27.38 -10.47
CA VAL A 16 25.48 27.59 -10.35
C VAL A 16 24.87 27.33 -11.74
N VAL A 17 24.33 26.14 -11.95
CA VAL A 17 23.46 25.87 -13.11
C VAL A 17 22.09 26.42 -12.74
N ILE A 18 21.75 27.59 -13.27
CA ILE A 18 20.39 28.14 -13.21
C ILE A 18 19.57 27.35 -14.24
N PHE A 19 18.73 26.43 -13.79
CA PHE A 19 17.67 25.87 -14.63
C PHE A 19 16.58 26.94 -14.81
N PRO A 20 16.16 27.29 -16.03
CA PRO A 20 14.96 28.08 -16.22
C PRO A 20 13.76 27.25 -15.76
N LEU A 21 12.96 27.80 -14.84
CA LEU A 21 11.67 27.23 -14.47
C LEU A 21 10.79 27.12 -15.73
N PRO A 22 10.13 25.98 -15.99
CA PRO A 22 9.15 25.91 -17.04
C PRO A 22 7.96 26.81 -16.64
N SER A 23 7.71 27.83 -17.45
CA SER A 23 6.46 28.58 -17.45
C SER A 23 5.29 27.62 -17.64
N GLY A 24 4.21 27.84 -16.89
CA GLY A 24 3.11 26.90 -16.67
C GLY A 24 2.41 26.29 -17.89
N SER A 25 1.56 25.32 -17.52
CA SER A 25 0.78 24.35 -18.31
C SER A 25 1.57 23.15 -18.85
N ALA A 26 1.78 22.17 -17.97
CA ALA A 26 1.89 20.76 -18.34
C ALA A 26 1.28 19.93 -17.20
N THR A 27 0.20 19.21 -17.47
CA THR A 27 -0.21 18.06 -16.67
C THR A 27 0.95 17.08 -16.70
N ALA A 28 1.78 17.06 -15.65
CA ALA A 28 2.70 15.96 -15.43
C ALA A 28 1.81 14.73 -15.26
N VAL A 29 1.92 13.78 -16.18
CA VAL A 29 1.29 12.48 -16.01
C VAL A 29 2.12 11.76 -14.95
N ASP A 30 1.48 11.27 -13.89
CA ASP A 30 2.16 10.46 -12.87
C ASP A 30 2.83 9.24 -13.55
N GLU A 31 4.16 9.13 -13.46
CA GLU A 31 4.93 8.06 -14.13
C GLU A 31 5.36 6.98 -13.13
N TRP A 32 5.09 5.72 -13.47
CA TRP A 32 5.55 4.57 -12.70
C TRP A 32 7.05 4.35 -12.88
N ASN A 33 7.76 4.20 -11.77
CA ASN A 33 9.21 3.97 -11.77
C ASN A 33 9.54 2.51 -11.44
N ALA A 34 10.27 1.84 -12.35
CA ALA A 34 10.78 0.50 -12.12
C ALA A 34 12.00 0.54 -11.19
N THR A 35 11.88 0.01 -9.99
CA THR A 35 12.92 0.19 -8.96
C THR A 35 13.61 -1.10 -8.51
N GLY A 36 13.06 -2.27 -8.87
CA GLY A 36 13.61 -3.59 -8.49
C GLY A 36 12.54 -4.45 -7.85
N PRO A 37 12.87 -5.57 -7.18
CA PRO A 37 14.20 -6.14 -7.05
C PRO A 37 14.74 -6.67 -8.38
N GLY A 38 16.07 -6.61 -8.53
CA GLY A 38 16.76 -7.30 -9.62
C GLY A 38 16.61 -8.82 -9.50
N GLY A 39 16.63 -9.53 -10.63
CA GLY A 39 16.40 -10.97 -10.69
C GLY A 39 15.41 -11.35 -11.79
N GLY A 40 14.87 -12.56 -11.71
CA GLY A 40 13.93 -13.10 -12.68
C GLY A 40 14.29 -14.51 -13.15
N ALA A 41 13.35 -15.12 -13.88
CA ALA A 41 13.53 -16.44 -14.46
C ALA A 41 14.35 -16.35 -15.76
N ILE A 42 15.62 -16.74 -15.71
CA ILE A 42 16.52 -16.76 -16.86
C ILE A 42 16.26 -18.01 -17.68
N SER A 43 16.08 -17.86 -18.99
CA SER A 43 15.85 -18.98 -19.91
C SER A 43 17.09 -19.33 -20.73
N THR A 44 17.95 -18.35 -21.00
CA THR A 44 19.16 -18.52 -21.81
C THR A 44 20.19 -17.45 -21.45
N LEU A 45 21.47 -17.84 -21.48
CA LEU A 45 22.62 -16.95 -21.34
C LEU A 45 23.61 -17.30 -22.43
N VAL A 46 23.99 -16.31 -23.24
CA VAL A 46 24.99 -16.48 -24.29
C VAL A 46 25.97 -15.33 -24.31
N ARG A 47 27.25 -15.66 -24.52
CA ARG A 47 28.34 -14.69 -24.68
C ARG A 47 28.61 -14.47 -26.16
N ASP A 48 28.91 -13.22 -26.49
CA ASP A 48 29.46 -12.87 -27.79
C ASP A 48 30.82 -13.57 -27.98
N PRO A 49 30.99 -14.39 -29.05
CA PRO A 49 32.22 -15.12 -29.30
C PRO A 49 33.44 -14.22 -29.57
N ASP A 50 33.23 -13.03 -30.16
CA ASP A 50 34.29 -12.09 -30.49
C ASP A 50 34.60 -11.13 -29.32
N ASN A 51 33.61 -10.90 -28.46
CA ASN A 51 33.78 -10.08 -27.26
C ASN A 51 33.11 -10.70 -26.03
N PRO A 52 33.82 -11.56 -25.28
CA PRO A 52 33.26 -12.24 -24.12
C PRO A 52 32.73 -11.32 -22.99
N GLN A 53 33.03 -10.01 -23.01
CA GLN A 53 32.41 -9.06 -22.06
C GLN A 53 30.93 -8.79 -22.39
N VAL A 54 30.50 -9.07 -23.61
CA VAL A 54 29.11 -8.89 -24.04
C VAL A 54 28.35 -10.19 -23.79
N VAL A 55 27.28 -10.08 -23.00
CA VAL A 55 26.43 -11.22 -22.62
C VAL A 55 24.97 -10.86 -22.84
N TYR A 56 24.21 -11.79 -23.41
CA TYR A 56 22.77 -11.66 -23.60
C TYR A 56 22.04 -12.64 -22.68
N GLY A 57 20.97 -12.16 -22.04
CA GLY A 57 20.11 -12.95 -21.16
C GLY A 57 18.66 -12.86 -21.59
N GLY A 58 18.06 -14.00 -21.92
CA GLY A 58 16.62 -14.12 -22.13
C GLY A 58 15.90 -14.45 -20.82
N THR A 59 14.65 -14.01 -20.67
CA THR A 59 13.83 -14.30 -19.49
C THR A 59 12.49 -14.96 -19.86
N SER A 60 11.89 -15.69 -18.93
CA SER A 60 10.68 -16.52 -19.15
C SER A 60 9.35 -15.76 -18.96
N GLY A 61 9.32 -14.44 -19.15
CA GLY A 61 8.16 -13.61 -18.88
C GLY A 61 8.45 -12.12 -18.65
N GLY A 62 9.73 -11.75 -18.57
CA GLY A 62 10.16 -10.37 -18.41
C GLY A 62 10.61 -9.73 -19.72
N SER A 63 11.87 -9.34 -19.82
CA SER A 63 12.45 -8.79 -21.06
C SER A 63 13.79 -9.46 -21.36
N THR A 64 14.36 -9.13 -22.51
CA THR A 64 15.73 -9.57 -22.85
C THR A 64 16.71 -8.51 -22.38
N PHE A 65 17.86 -8.93 -21.87
CA PHE A 65 18.88 -8.05 -21.32
C PHE A 65 20.23 -8.25 -22.01
N LYS A 66 21.02 -7.20 -22.05
CA LYS A 66 22.40 -7.18 -22.53
C LYS A 66 23.32 -6.59 -21.47
N SER A 67 24.40 -7.28 -21.17
CA SER A 67 25.56 -6.78 -20.45
C SER A 67 26.69 -6.50 -21.43
N THR A 68 27.50 -5.48 -21.16
CA THR A 68 28.74 -5.16 -21.90
C THR A 68 29.98 -5.22 -21.02
N ASP A 69 29.82 -5.74 -19.79
CA ASP A 69 30.81 -5.73 -18.71
C ASP A 69 30.84 -7.08 -17.96
N ASP A 70 30.65 -8.17 -18.70
CA ASP A 70 30.78 -9.55 -18.17
C ASP A 70 29.75 -9.89 -17.07
N GLY A 71 28.52 -9.39 -17.23
CA GLY A 71 27.39 -9.63 -16.34
C GLY A 71 27.36 -8.73 -15.09
N VAL A 72 28.31 -7.80 -14.93
CA VAL A 72 28.33 -6.88 -13.77
C VAL A 72 27.09 -5.99 -13.76
N SER A 73 26.67 -5.49 -14.92
CA SER A 73 25.44 -4.74 -15.09
C SER A 73 24.70 -5.12 -16.37
N TRP A 74 23.38 -4.94 -16.36
CA TRP A 74 22.49 -5.31 -17.45
C TRP A 74 21.62 -4.14 -17.88
N SER A 75 21.34 -4.08 -19.17
CA SER A 75 20.43 -3.12 -19.78
C SER A 75 19.35 -3.87 -20.55
N ARG A 76 18.10 -3.42 -20.43
CA ARG A 76 16.96 -4.01 -21.15
C ARG A 76 17.11 -3.73 -22.65
N LEU A 77 16.88 -4.76 -23.47
CA LEU A 77 16.77 -4.65 -24.93
C LEU A 77 15.32 -4.38 -25.35
N SER A 78 15.15 -3.56 -26.38
CA SER A 78 13.86 -3.24 -27.00
C SER A 78 13.63 -4.06 -28.27
N GLY A 79 12.35 -4.26 -28.65
CA GLY A 79 11.98 -4.90 -29.92
C GLY A 79 11.85 -6.42 -29.88
N LEU A 80 12.04 -7.03 -28.70
CA LEU A 80 11.80 -8.45 -28.46
C LEU A 80 10.57 -8.68 -27.57
N PRO A 81 9.89 -9.84 -27.69
CA PRO A 81 8.78 -10.21 -26.83
C PRO A 81 9.24 -10.51 -25.39
N ALA A 82 8.27 -10.58 -24.48
CA ALA A 82 8.55 -10.78 -23.05
C ALA A 82 9.18 -12.15 -22.72
N THR A 83 8.99 -13.15 -23.57
CA THR A 83 9.53 -14.50 -23.38
C THR A 83 10.44 -14.87 -24.54
N VAL A 84 11.74 -14.79 -24.29
CA VAL A 84 12.79 -15.32 -25.18
C VAL A 84 13.33 -16.58 -24.55
N ARG A 85 13.40 -17.69 -25.30
CA ARG A 85 13.81 -19.01 -24.79
C ARG A 85 15.23 -19.39 -25.18
N VAL A 86 15.70 -18.92 -26.32
CA VAL A 86 17.03 -19.24 -26.85
C VAL A 86 17.57 -18.04 -27.63
N ILE A 87 18.86 -17.76 -27.50
CA ILE A 87 19.59 -16.78 -28.30
C ILE A 87 20.80 -17.49 -28.87
N ILE A 88 21.09 -17.31 -30.16
CA ILE A 88 22.29 -17.85 -30.81
C ILE A 88 22.92 -16.80 -31.72
N PHE A 89 24.23 -16.90 -31.90
CA PHE A 89 24.99 -16.13 -32.87
C PHE A 89 25.09 -16.89 -34.18
N ASP A 90 25.08 -16.18 -35.31
CA ASP A 90 25.49 -16.76 -36.58
C ASP A 90 27.00 -17.06 -36.52
N PRO A 91 27.44 -18.32 -36.68
CA PRO A 91 28.85 -18.67 -36.58
C PRO A 91 29.71 -18.13 -37.73
N ALA A 92 29.10 -17.63 -38.82
CA ALA A 92 29.80 -16.95 -39.91
C ALA A 92 29.85 -15.42 -39.75
N ASP A 93 28.96 -14.84 -38.95
CA ASP A 93 28.86 -13.40 -38.68
C ASP A 93 28.28 -13.14 -37.29
N HIS A 94 29.14 -12.93 -36.28
CA HIS A 94 28.69 -12.72 -34.90
C HIS A 94 27.95 -11.38 -34.68
N ALA A 95 27.88 -10.47 -35.67
CA ALA A 95 26.97 -9.32 -35.61
C ALA A 95 25.50 -9.72 -35.83
N SER A 96 25.28 -10.87 -36.48
CA SER A 96 23.98 -11.46 -36.73
C SER A 96 23.57 -12.41 -35.59
N ILE A 97 22.46 -12.10 -34.93
CA ILE A 97 21.96 -12.80 -33.74
C ILE A 97 20.51 -13.20 -33.97
N TYR A 98 20.14 -14.41 -33.56
CA TYR A 98 18.78 -14.93 -33.63
C TYR A 98 18.23 -15.24 -32.25
N ALA A 99 16.96 -14.88 -32.02
CA ALA A 99 16.25 -15.13 -30.77
C ALA A 99 14.98 -15.94 -31.04
N GLY A 100 14.91 -17.14 -30.46
CA GLY A 100 13.71 -17.95 -30.43
C GLY A 100 12.84 -17.57 -29.24
N ALA A 101 11.57 -17.26 -29.49
CA ALA A 101 10.63 -16.76 -28.50
C ALA A 101 9.36 -17.62 -28.40
N ALA A 102 8.47 -17.26 -27.48
CA ALA A 102 7.18 -17.93 -27.33
C ALA A 102 6.22 -17.71 -28.52
N ASN A 103 6.51 -16.75 -29.40
CA ASN A 103 5.68 -16.37 -30.55
C ASN A 103 6.50 -16.31 -31.87
N GLY A 104 7.53 -17.14 -32.00
CA GLY A 104 8.33 -17.26 -33.22
C GLY A 104 9.77 -16.80 -33.11
N LEU A 105 10.34 -16.42 -34.25
CA LEU A 105 11.77 -16.18 -34.43
C LEU A 105 12.04 -14.70 -34.73
N TYR A 106 13.11 -14.17 -34.14
CA TYR A 106 13.57 -12.79 -34.35
C TYR A 106 15.04 -12.80 -34.75
N SER A 107 15.45 -11.85 -35.57
CA SER A 107 16.83 -11.63 -35.98
C SER A 107 17.27 -10.18 -35.75
N SER A 108 18.56 -10.02 -35.52
CA SER A 108 19.28 -8.76 -35.44
C SER A 108 20.57 -8.87 -36.26
N HIS A 109 20.95 -7.81 -36.97
CA HIS A 109 22.20 -7.75 -37.75
C HIS A 109 23.11 -6.61 -37.28
N ASP A 110 22.86 -6.07 -36.08
CA ASP A 110 23.57 -4.94 -35.50
C ASP A 110 23.99 -5.20 -34.03
N GLY A 111 24.20 -6.47 -33.68
CA GLY A 111 24.58 -6.87 -32.33
C GLY A 111 23.45 -6.67 -31.30
N GLY A 112 22.20 -6.88 -31.72
CA GLY A 112 21.02 -6.86 -30.87
C GLY A 112 20.48 -5.46 -30.56
N ALA A 113 20.91 -4.42 -31.29
CA ALA A 113 20.40 -3.06 -31.11
C ALA A 113 19.00 -2.89 -31.73
N THR A 114 18.76 -3.52 -32.88
CA THR A 114 17.42 -3.62 -33.49
C THR A 114 17.07 -5.08 -33.80
N TRP A 115 15.79 -5.40 -33.66
CA TRP A 115 15.25 -6.75 -33.85
C TRP A 115 14.09 -6.73 -34.82
N THR A 116 14.01 -7.77 -35.65
CA THR A 116 12.93 -7.97 -36.62
C THR A 116 12.40 -9.39 -36.51
N ALA A 117 11.07 -9.55 -36.54
CA ALA A 117 10.45 -10.87 -36.62
C ALA A 117 10.71 -11.47 -38.02
N VAL A 118 11.15 -12.72 -38.07
CA VAL A 118 11.50 -13.46 -39.29
C VAL A 118 10.89 -14.87 -39.26
N GLY A 119 10.88 -15.57 -40.40
CA GLY A 119 10.31 -16.91 -40.50
C GLY A 119 8.82 -16.93 -40.16
N SER A 120 7.99 -16.36 -41.04
CA SER A 120 6.54 -16.20 -40.83
C SER A 120 5.81 -17.51 -40.47
N GLU A 121 6.33 -18.63 -40.94
CA GLU A 121 5.89 -20.00 -40.69
C GLU A 121 6.08 -20.43 -39.23
N LEU A 122 6.96 -19.75 -38.48
CA LEU A 122 7.21 -19.96 -37.05
C LEU A 122 6.42 -18.99 -36.15
N SER A 123 5.63 -18.06 -36.70
CA SER A 123 4.98 -17.00 -35.92
C SER A 123 3.98 -17.47 -34.85
N SER A 124 3.50 -18.72 -34.94
CA SER A 124 2.66 -19.38 -33.93
C SER A 124 3.40 -20.47 -33.13
N GLU A 125 4.69 -20.65 -33.40
CA GLU A 125 5.51 -21.70 -32.79
C GLU A 125 6.29 -21.18 -31.58
N GLN A 126 6.33 -21.99 -30.52
CA GLN A 126 7.30 -21.76 -29.45
C GLN A 126 8.63 -22.36 -29.89
N VAL A 127 9.62 -21.50 -30.08
CA VAL A 127 10.97 -21.92 -30.48
C VAL A 127 11.79 -22.19 -29.22
N TYR A 128 12.02 -23.46 -28.91
CA TYR A 128 12.77 -23.89 -27.71
C TYR A 128 14.28 -23.94 -27.95
N SER A 129 14.70 -24.28 -29.17
CA SER A 129 16.11 -24.43 -29.52
C SER A 129 16.34 -24.05 -30.98
N LEU A 130 17.53 -23.52 -31.27
CA LEU A 130 17.97 -23.13 -32.61
C LEU A 130 19.41 -23.58 -32.82
N VAL A 131 19.73 -24.05 -34.02
CA VAL A 131 21.12 -24.32 -34.44
C VAL A 131 21.35 -23.83 -35.87
N ILE A 132 22.54 -23.28 -36.10
CA ILE A 132 23.06 -22.88 -37.41
C ILE A 132 24.32 -23.71 -37.67
N PRO A 133 24.22 -24.87 -38.34
CA PRO A 133 25.40 -25.64 -38.71
C PRO A 133 26.32 -24.83 -39.63
N LEU A 134 27.63 -24.87 -39.37
CA LEU A 134 28.69 -24.26 -40.21
C LEU A 134 28.76 -24.95 -41.59
N SER A 135 27.80 -24.66 -42.45
CA SER A 135 27.65 -25.26 -43.77
C SER A 135 27.65 -24.19 -44.87
N ALA A 136 28.13 -24.55 -46.05
CA ALA A 136 28.03 -23.67 -47.23
C ALA A 136 26.58 -23.45 -47.73
N GLN A 137 25.61 -24.15 -47.14
CA GLN A 137 24.23 -24.25 -47.61
C GLN A 137 23.27 -23.38 -46.80
N GLN A 138 23.76 -22.56 -45.86
CA GLN A 138 22.94 -21.70 -44.99
C GLN A 138 21.79 -22.47 -44.30
N ASN A 139 22.03 -23.74 -43.94
CA ASN A 139 21.05 -24.55 -43.25
C ASN A 139 20.82 -24.00 -41.82
N MET A 140 19.57 -23.94 -41.38
CA MET A 140 19.19 -23.66 -39.99
C MET A 140 18.10 -24.62 -39.54
N LEU A 141 18.09 -24.97 -38.25
CA LEU A 141 17.07 -25.84 -37.66
C LEU A 141 16.49 -25.21 -36.40
N ALA A 142 15.17 -25.25 -36.27
CA ALA A 142 14.41 -24.75 -35.14
C ALA A 142 13.64 -25.89 -34.48
N GLY A 143 13.90 -26.11 -33.20
CA GLY A 143 13.19 -27.07 -32.36
C GLY A 143 11.97 -26.40 -31.75
N THR A 144 10.79 -26.95 -32.01
CA THR A 144 9.50 -26.39 -31.62
C THR A 144 8.64 -27.40 -30.87
N ARG A 145 7.45 -26.96 -30.42
CA ARG A 145 6.43 -27.86 -29.88
C ARG A 145 5.88 -28.83 -30.93
N ASN A 146 5.97 -28.48 -32.21
CA ASN A 146 5.43 -29.24 -33.34
C ASN A 146 6.53 -29.93 -34.18
N GLY A 147 7.67 -30.25 -33.57
CA GLY A 147 8.79 -30.91 -34.21
C GLY A 147 9.90 -29.93 -34.65
N VAL A 148 10.69 -30.34 -35.64
CA VAL A 148 11.78 -29.55 -36.22
C VAL A 148 11.29 -28.82 -37.47
N PHE A 149 11.62 -27.54 -37.57
CA PHE A 149 11.54 -26.77 -38.81
C PHE A 149 12.94 -26.53 -39.35
N ARG A 150 13.08 -26.54 -40.67
CA ARG A 150 14.34 -26.34 -41.38
C ARG A 150 14.25 -25.17 -42.35
N SER A 151 15.29 -24.34 -42.37
CA SER A 151 15.56 -23.37 -43.43
C SER A 151 16.81 -23.78 -44.21
N THR A 152 16.85 -23.45 -45.50
CA THR A 152 18.00 -23.64 -46.40
C THR A 152 18.44 -22.33 -47.06
N ASP A 153 17.94 -21.20 -46.55
CA ASP A 153 18.08 -19.86 -47.11
C ASP A 153 18.40 -18.83 -46.01
N GLY A 154 19.12 -19.25 -44.96
CA GLY A 154 19.56 -18.35 -43.90
C GLY A 154 18.43 -17.84 -43.00
N GLY A 155 17.35 -18.61 -42.87
CA GLY A 155 16.24 -18.31 -41.95
C GLY A 155 15.11 -17.49 -42.56
N GLU A 156 15.15 -17.20 -43.87
CA GLU A 156 14.09 -16.48 -44.57
C GLU A 156 12.80 -17.31 -44.65
N THR A 157 12.90 -18.57 -45.06
CA THR A 157 11.75 -19.49 -45.14
C THR A 157 12.00 -20.79 -44.38
N TRP A 158 10.93 -21.34 -43.79
CA TRP A 158 11.00 -22.52 -42.93
C TRP A 158 9.98 -23.57 -43.35
N VAL A 159 10.42 -24.83 -43.40
CA VAL A 159 9.56 -25.99 -43.69
C VAL A 159 9.66 -27.04 -42.60
N PRO A 160 8.57 -27.74 -42.25
CA PRO A 160 8.62 -28.87 -41.33
C PRO A 160 9.57 -29.96 -41.83
N ALA A 161 10.44 -30.46 -40.95
CA ALA A 161 11.52 -31.40 -41.25
C ALA A 161 11.46 -32.62 -40.30
N ASN A 162 10.32 -33.29 -40.29
CA ASN A 162 9.94 -34.29 -39.27
C ASN A 162 9.98 -35.75 -39.78
N THR A 163 10.56 -36.03 -40.94
CA THR A 163 10.60 -37.40 -41.48
C THR A 163 11.45 -38.31 -40.57
N GLY A 164 10.86 -39.39 -40.05
CA GLY A 164 11.52 -40.27 -39.08
C GLY A 164 11.56 -39.72 -37.65
N LEU A 165 10.85 -38.62 -37.37
CA LEU A 165 10.69 -38.00 -36.07
C LEU A 165 9.19 -38.02 -35.68
N ASP A 166 8.82 -38.88 -34.75
CA ASP A 166 7.41 -39.14 -34.40
C ASP A 166 6.80 -38.01 -33.57
N GLY A 167 6.28 -36.93 -34.19
CA GLY A 167 5.38 -35.95 -33.56
C GLY A 167 5.78 -35.48 -32.15
N THR A 168 7.07 -35.18 -31.93
CA THR A 168 7.63 -34.88 -30.60
C THR A 168 7.83 -33.38 -30.36
N ILE A 169 7.82 -32.98 -29.08
CA ILE A 169 8.30 -31.66 -28.65
C ILE A 169 9.83 -31.69 -28.61
N ILE A 170 10.46 -30.77 -29.35
CA ILE A 170 11.92 -30.64 -29.44
C ILE A 170 12.39 -29.59 -28.44
N LEU A 171 13.15 -30.03 -27.43
CA LEU A 171 13.64 -29.17 -26.36
C LEU A 171 15.09 -28.71 -26.60
N ALA A 172 15.88 -29.54 -27.28
CA ALA A 172 17.29 -29.27 -27.55
C ALA A 172 17.69 -29.69 -28.97
N LEU A 173 18.49 -28.87 -29.63
CA LEU A 173 19.20 -29.20 -30.86
C LEU A 173 20.70 -28.96 -30.65
N ALA A 174 21.53 -29.85 -31.18
CA ALA A 174 22.98 -29.68 -31.18
C ALA A 174 23.59 -30.19 -32.49
N ALA A 175 24.37 -29.36 -33.17
CA ALA A 175 25.03 -29.70 -34.43
C ALA A 175 26.49 -30.12 -34.20
N ASP A 176 26.95 -31.14 -34.91
CA ASP A 176 28.36 -31.57 -34.88
C ASP A 176 29.24 -30.51 -35.58
N PRO A 177 30.23 -29.92 -34.88
CA PRO A 177 31.06 -28.86 -35.44
C PRO A 177 32.00 -29.35 -36.56
N SER A 178 32.28 -30.65 -36.61
CA SER A 178 33.13 -31.29 -37.64
C SER A 178 32.33 -31.84 -38.82
N ALA A 179 31.03 -32.06 -38.64
CA ALA A 179 30.13 -32.63 -39.64
C ALA A 179 28.76 -31.90 -39.63
N PRO A 180 28.62 -30.76 -40.32
CA PRO A 180 27.44 -29.88 -40.24
C PRO A 180 26.09 -30.53 -40.59
N GLU A 181 26.10 -31.64 -41.34
CA GLU A 181 24.88 -32.41 -41.66
C GLU A 181 24.42 -33.32 -40.52
N VAL A 182 25.25 -33.50 -39.49
CA VAL A 182 24.96 -34.32 -38.31
C VAL A 182 24.42 -33.43 -37.20
N VAL A 183 23.15 -33.63 -36.85
CA VAL A 183 22.45 -32.88 -35.80
C VAL A 183 21.71 -33.86 -34.89
N PHE A 184 21.71 -33.56 -33.60
CA PHE A 184 20.99 -34.31 -32.57
C PHE A 184 19.80 -33.49 -32.09
N ALA A 185 18.66 -34.15 -31.91
CA ALA A 185 17.44 -33.56 -31.37
C ALA A 185 17.02 -34.27 -30.08
N GLY A 186 17.03 -33.53 -28.98
CA GLY A 186 16.50 -33.95 -27.69
C GLY A 186 15.00 -33.71 -27.62
N THR A 187 14.26 -34.73 -27.20
CA THR A 187 12.79 -34.71 -27.20
C THR A 187 12.23 -34.82 -25.78
N LEU A 188 10.98 -34.39 -25.59
CA LEU A 188 10.30 -34.49 -24.29
C LEU A 188 9.96 -35.94 -23.89
N TYR A 189 9.75 -36.87 -24.84
CA TYR A 189 9.21 -38.21 -24.53
C TYR A 189 9.98 -39.39 -25.12
N HIS A 190 10.87 -39.17 -26.09
CA HIS A 190 11.46 -40.24 -26.90
C HIS A 190 12.99 -40.18 -26.95
N GLY A 191 13.63 -39.59 -25.94
CA GLY A 191 15.09 -39.48 -25.89
C GLY A 191 15.65 -38.61 -27.03
N ILE A 192 16.68 -39.13 -27.70
CA ILE A 192 17.44 -38.40 -28.73
C ILE A 192 17.24 -39.01 -30.12
N TYR A 193 17.04 -38.14 -31.10
CA TYR A 193 17.09 -38.45 -32.52
C TYR A 193 18.36 -37.86 -33.14
N LYS A 194 18.83 -38.48 -34.22
CA LYS A 194 19.99 -38.04 -35.01
C LYS A 194 19.61 -37.96 -36.47
N THR A 195 20.07 -36.90 -37.13
CA THR A 195 20.12 -36.78 -38.59
C THR A 195 21.59 -36.84 -39.05
N THR A 196 21.80 -37.24 -40.30
CA THR A 196 23.10 -37.19 -40.98
C THR A 196 23.02 -36.52 -42.35
N ASP A 197 21.86 -35.93 -42.66
CA ASP A 197 21.50 -35.29 -43.93
C ASP A 197 20.87 -33.90 -43.73
N GLY A 198 21.32 -33.21 -42.67
CA GLY A 198 20.96 -31.82 -42.41
C GLY A 198 19.51 -31.63 -41.97
N GLY A 199 18.93 -32.64 -41.32
CA GLY A 199 17.56 -32.63 -40.79
C GLY A 199 16.50 -33.12 -41.78
N ALA A 200 16.87 -33.65 -42.94
CA ALA A 200 15.89 -34.18 -43.89
C ALA A 200 15.26 -35.49 -43.39
N ASN A 201 16.05 -36.37 -42.77
CA ASN A 201 15.61 -37.59 -42.12
C ASN A 201 16.23 -37.73 -40.73
N TRP A 202 15.42 -38.24 -39.79
CA TRP A 202 15.80 -38.50 -38.42
C TRP A 202 15.75 -39.99 -38.12
N THR A 203 16.61 -40.44 -37.23
CA THR A 203 16.61 -41.81 -36.70
C THR A 203 16.79 -41.74 -35.19
N GLU A 204 15.96 -42.47 -34.45
CA GLU A 204 16.09 -42.57 -33.00
C GLU A 204 17.45 -43.20 -32.65
N THR A 205 18.17 -42.56 -31.74
CA THR A 205 19.50 -42.99 -31.27
C THR A 205 19.57 -42.99 -29.74
N ALA A 206 18.50 -43.49 -29.11
CA ALA A 206 18.28 -43.43 -27.67
C ALA A 206 18.62 -44.75 -26.93
N ASN A 207 19.53 -45.57 -27.45
CA ASN A 207 19.94 -46.81 -26.77
C ASN A 207 20.58 -46.48 -25.41
N GLY A 208 19.93 -46.88 -24.31
CA GLY A 208 20.34 -46.55 -22.94
C GLY A 208 19.72 -45.25 -22.37
N LEU A 209 18.91 -44.54 -23.16
CA LEU A 209 18.27 -43.26 -22.82
C LEU A 209 16.78 -43.17 -23.26
N SER A 210 16.19 -44.30 -23.68
CA SER A 210 14.85 -44.35 -24.26
C SER A 210 13.76 -44.02 -23.23
N GLY A 211 12.84 -43.13 -23.59
CA GLY A 211 11.73 -42.68 -22.73
C GLY A 211 12.04 -41.50 -21.81
N SER A 212 13.29 -41.02 -21.78
CA SER A 212 13.68 -39.83 -21.01
C SER A 212 13.39 -38.53 -21.76
N ALA A 213 13.00 -37.50 -21.03
CA ALA A 213 12.94 -36.12 -21.54
C ALA A 213 14.34 -35.51 -21.56
N VAL A 214 14.78 -35.02 -22.72
CA VAL A 214 16.14 -34.47 -22.92
C VAL A 214 16.05 -32.96 -23.08
N TYR A 215 16.57 -32.23 -22.10
CA TYR A 215 16.44 -30.77 -22.02
C TYR A 215 17.64 -30.02 -22.61
N CYS A 216 18.82 -30.64 -22.59
CA CYS A 216 20.02 -30.06 -23.19
C CYS A 216 20.95 -31.14 -23.75
N ILE A 217 21.73 -30.78 -24.77
CA ILE A 217 22.75 -31.62 -25.39
C ILE A 217 24.02 -30.78 -25.54
N ALA A 218 25.15 -31.29 -25.06
CA ALA A 218 26.46 -30.65 -25.23
C ALA A 218 27.41 -31.59 -25.96
N ILE A 219 28.05 -31.11 -27.03
CA ILE A 219 28.98 -31.89 -27.86
C ILE A 219 30.41 -31.40 -27.59
N ASP A 220 31.33 -32.33 -27.35
CA ASP A 220 32.75 -32.02 -27.26
C ASP A 220 33.28 -31.62 -28.65
N GLY A 221 33.59 -30.33 -28.81
CA GLY A 221 34.06 -29.78 -30.09
C GLY A 221 35.41 -30.33 -30.56
N SER A 222 36.22 -30.90 -29.65
CA SER A 222 37.49 -31.55 -29.98
C SER A 222 37.33 -33.03 -30.34
N ASN A 223 36.25 -33.66 -29.87
CA ASN A 223 35.92 -35.05 -30.13
C ASN A 223 34.39 -35.26 -30.18
N PRO A 224 33.76 -35.10 -31.35
CA PRO A 224 32.31 -35.23 -31.50
C PRO A 224 31.75 -36.64 -31.22
N ASN A 225 32.61 -37.65 -31.00
CA ASN A 225 32.14 -38.93 -30.48
C ASN A 225 31.72 -38.85 -29.01
N ARG A 226 32.17 -37.82 -28.28
CA ARG A 226 31.83 -37.55 -26.89
C ARG A 226 30.76 -36.45 -26.82
N LEU A 227 29.60 -36.79 -26.29
CA LEU A 227 28.49 -35.86 -26.12
C LEU A 227 27.70 -36.22 -24.87
N TYR A 228 27.09 -35.21 -24.27
CA TYR A 228 26.38 -35.29 -23.00
C TYR A 228 24.93 -34.86 -23.19
N ALA A 229 24.02 -35.52 -22.48
CA ALA A 229 22.59 -35.21 -22.47
C ALA A 229 22.13 -34.98 -21.03
N GLY A 230 21.49 -33.83 -20.79
CA GLY A 230 20.83 -33.53 -19.53
C GLY A 230 19.36 -33.91 -19.60
N THR A 231 18.87 -34.62 -18.58
CA THR A 231 17.53 -35.22 -18.59
C THR A 231 16.68 -34.80 -17.41
N TRP A 232 15.36 -35.01 -17.52
CA TRP A 232 14.45 -34.89 -16.38
C TRP A 232 14.45 -36.17 -15.55
N ASN A 233 14.75 -36.04 -14.26
CA ASN A 233 14.81 -37.14 -13.28
C ASN A 233 15.77 -38.30 -13.62
N GLY A 234 16.70 -38.10 -14.56
CA GLY A 234 17.67 -39.10 -15.00
C GLY A 234 19.13 -38.68 -14.82
N GLY A 235 19.40 -37.43 -14.46
CA GLY A 235 20.76 -36.89 -14.37
C GLY A 235 21.40 -36.65 -15.75
N VAL A 236 22.72 -36.79 -15.80
CA VAL A 236 23.52 -36.64 -17.02
C VAL A 236 23.72 -38.00 -17.66
N PHE A 237 23.66 -38.06 -18.98
CA PHE A 237 24.09 -39.22 -19.76
C PHE A 237 25.22 -38.84 -20.70
N VAL A 238 26.12 -39.78 -20.97
CA VAL A 238 27.25 -39.62 -21.87
C VAL A 238 27.21 -40.65 -22.98
N SER A 239 27.51 -40.22 -24.20
CA SER A 239 27.87 -41.08 -25.31
C SER A 239 29.35 -40.90 -25.63
N THR A 240 30.03 -41.99 -26.00
CA THR A 240 31.44 -41.97 -26.42
C THR A 240 31.64 -42.49 -27.85
N ASN A 241 30.55 -42.71 -28.58
CA ASN A 241 30.51 -43.27 -29.93
C ASN A 241 29.60 -42.47 -30.88
N GLY A 242 29.50 -41.15 -30.68
CA GLY A 242 28.77 -40.26 -31.59
C GLY A 242 27.26 -40.41 -31.51
N GLY A 243 26.76 -40.74 -30.33
CA GLY A 243 25.34 -40.79 -29.97
C GLY A 243 24.68 -42.14 -30.21
N ALA A 244 25.41 -43.16 -30.65
CA ALA A 244 24.85 -44.48 -30.96
C ALA A 244 24.40 -45.23 -29.68
N ASP A 245 25.18 -45.11 -28.60
CA ASP A 245 24.86 -45.64 -27.28
C ASP A 245 25.07 -44.59 -26.18
N TRP A 246 24.23 -44.63 -25.15
CA TRP A 246 24.24 -43.73 -24.01
C TRP A 246 24.38 -44.50 -22.69
N ALA A 247 25.16 -43.95 -21.77
CA ALA A 247 25.31 -44.46 -20.42
C ALA A 247 25.07 -43.33 -19.41
N ALA A 248 24.47 -43.65 -18.26
CA ALA A 248 24.35 -42.69 -17.16
C ALA A 248 25.75 -42.25 -16.69
N ALA A 249 25.93 -40.95 -16.52
CA ALA A 249 27.13 -40.29 -16.05
C ALA A 249 26.79 -39.50 -14.78
N GLY A 250 27.55 -39.69 -13.70
CA GLY A 250 27.29 -39.01 -12.44
C GLY A 250 26.14 -39.59 -11.63
N THR A 251 26.29 -40.84 -11.17
CA THR A 251 25.39 -41.47 -10.19
C THR A 251 25.20 -40.65 -8.91
N GLU A 252 26.17 -39.80 -8.60
CA GLU A 252 26.22 -38.85 -7.49
C GLU A 252 25.11 -37.80 -7.57
N LEU A 253 24.65 -37.47 -8.78
CA LEU A 253 23.54 -36.53 -9.00
C LEU A 253 22.17 -37.14 -8.66
N GLY A 254 22.10 -38.44 -8.31
CA GLY A 254 20.89 -39.06 -7.78
C GLY A 254 19.66 -39.05 -8.69
N GLY A 255 19.87 -38.87 -10.01
CA GLY A 255 18.77 -38.67 -10.96
C GLY A 255 18.19 -37.26 -10.93
N ALA A 256 18.98 -36.22 -10.66
CA ALA A 256 18.54 -34.82 -10.71
C ALA A 256 17.96 -34.40 -12.08
N TYR A 257 17.14 -33.35 -12.08
CA TYR A 257 16.76 -32.61 -13.27
C TYR A 257 17.95 -31.76 -13.77
N VAL A 258 18.36 -31.95 -15.03
CA VAL A 258 19.51 -31.27 -15.65
C VAL A 258 19.08 -30.47 -16.89
N PRO A 259 18.65 -29.20 -16.74
CA PRO A 259 18.27 -28.35 -17.87
C PRO A 259 19.44 -27.71 -18.62
N ALA A 260 20.63 -27.63 -18.01
CA ALA A 260 21.77 -26.94 -18.60
C ALA A 260 23.07 -27.75 -18.47
N LEU A 261 23.82 -27.81 -19.56
CA LEU A 261 25.15 -28.40 -19.63
C LEU A 261 26.09 -27.45 -20.36
N ALA A 262 27.34 -27.35 -19.88
CA ALA A 262 28.41 -26.65 -20.58
C ALA A 262 29.71 -27.46 -20.53
N ILE A 263 30.46 -27.45 -21.63
CA ILE A 263 31.80 -28.06 -21.72
C ILE A 263 32.81 -26.92 -21.82
N ASP A 264 33.89 -26.98 -21.04
CA ASP A 264 34.96 -26.00 -21.15
C ASP A 264 35.71 -26.18 -22.49
N PRO A 265 35.69 -25.17 -23.39
CA PRO A 265 36.37 -25.28 -24.68
C PRO A 265 37.89 -25.38 -24.55
N ALA A 266 38.48 -24.90 -23.45
CA ALA A 266 39.91 -25.00 -23.18
C ALA A 266 40.31 -26.34 -22.53
N SER A 267 39.35 -27.03 -21.90
CA SER A 267 39.55 -28.32 -21.25
C SER A 267 38.31 -29.19 -21.46
N PRO A 268 38.19 -29.92 -22.60
CA PRO A 268 36.97 -30.65 -22.96
C PRO A 268 36.57 -31.79 -22.00
N HIS A 269 37.42 -32.12 -21.03
CA HIS A 269 37.10 -33.03 -19.92
C HIS A 269 36.38 -32.33 -18.75
N ALA A 270 36.39 -31.01 -18.68
CA ALA A 270 35.65 -30.25 -17.70
C ALA A 270 34.22 -30.01 -18.19
N VAL A 271 33.23 -30.56 -17.48
CA VAL A 271 31.80 -30.48 -17.80
C VAL A 271 31.06 -29.95 -16.58
N TYR A 272 30.14 -29.02 -16.83
CA TYR A 272 29.33 -28.34 -15.82
C TYR A 272 27.87 -28.72 -16.05
N ALA A 273 27.17 -29.10 -14.99
CA ALA A 273 25.76 -29.44 -15.01
C ALA A 273 24.99 -28.54 -14.05
N GLY A 274 24.01 -27.81 -14.59
CA GLY A 274 23.04 -27.06 -13.80
C GLY A 274 21.91 -27.99 -13.38
N THR A 275 21.52 -27.92 -12.11
CA THR A 275 20.50 -28.78 -11.51
C THR A 275 19.54 -27.98 -10.63
N GLU A 276 18.51 -28.64 -10.10
CA GLU A 276 17.64 -28.09 -9.04
C GLU A 276 18.36 -27.82 -7.70
N GLY A 277 19.52 -28.43 -7.47
CA GLY A 277 20.36 -28.22 -6.28
C GLY A 277 21.54 -27.27 -6.48
N GLY A 278 21.68 -26.67 -7.66
CA GLY A 278 22.84 -25.84 -8.03
C GLY A 278 23.73 -26.48 -9.08
N VAL A 279 25.02 -26.12 -9.08
CA VAL A 279 25.99 -26.51 -10.12
C VAL A 279 26.84 -27.70 -9.67
N TRP A 280 26.92 -28.70 -10.55
CA TRP A 280 27.83 -29.84 -10.43
C TRP A 280 28.96 -29.73 -11.45
N ILE A 281 30.18 -30.07 -11.04
CA ILE A 281 31.36 -29.99 -11.89
C ILE A 281 32.02 -31.37 -12.00
N SER A 282 32.30 -31.79 -13.22
CA SER A 282 33.16 -32.95 -13.51
C SER A 282 34.43 -32.48 -14.18
N ALA A 283 35.59 -32.93 -13.70
CA ALA A 283 36.90 -32.61 -14.28
C ALA A 283 37.45 -33.72 -15.21
N ASP A 284 36.78 -34.88 -15.25
CA ASP A 284 37.26 -36.11 -15.90
C ASP A 284 36.31 -36.62 -17.00
N GLY A 285 35.49 -35.72 -17.54
CA GLY A 285 34.59 -36.01 -18.64
C GLY A 285 33.35 -36.80 -18.21
N GLY A 286 32.82 -36.48 -17.04
CA GLY A 286 31.57 -37.02 -16.51
C GLY A 286 31.72 -38.33 -15.73
N ALA A 287 32.93 -38.76 -15.40
CA ALA A 287 33.15 -40.01 -14.66
C ALA A 287 32.93 -39.82 -13.16
N ALA A 288 33.29 -38.65 -12.62
CA ALA A 288 32.97 -38.22 -11.26
C ALA A 288 32.46 -36.77 -11.26
N TRP A 289 31.55 -36.46 -10.33
CA TRP A 289 30.94 -35.13 -10.20
C TRP A 289 31.03 -34.62 -8.76
N LEU A 290 31.34 -33.34 -8.62
CA LEU A 290 31.40 -32.64 -7.35
C LEU A 290 30.36 -31.52 -7.34
N GLU A 291 29.44 -31.60 -6.39
CA GLU A 291 28.52 -30.51 -6.06
C GLU A 291 29.31 -29.31 -5.56
N GLN A 292 29.04 -28.14 -6.11
CA GLN A 292 29.58 -26.89 -5.55
C GLN A 292 28.65 -26.42 -4.44
N THR A 293 29.12 -26.48 -3.20
CA THR A 293 28.39 -25.95 -2.04
C THR A 293 28.36 -24.44 -2.12
N VAL A 294 27.21 -23.84 -1.84
CA VAL A 294 27.07 -22.40 -1.91
C VAL A 294 26.28 -21.89 -0.73
N ASP A 295 26.67 -20.74 -0.21
CA ASP A 295 26.08 -20.11 0.98
C ASP A 295 24.64 -19.60 0.74
N GLN A 296 24.20 -19.56 -0.53
CA GLN A 296 22.86 -19.15 -0.94
C GLN A 296 22.13 -20.32 -1.63
N PRO A 297 20.85 -20.57 -1.32
CA PRO A 297 20.09 -21.62 -1.98
C PRO A 297 19.91 -21.30 -3.47
N PHE A 298 20.37 -22.21 -4.33
CA PHE A 298 20.04 -22.19 -5.76
C PHE A 298 18.62 -22.70 -5.97
N ASP A 299 17.89 -22.03 -6.84
CA ASP A 299 16.82 -22.66 -7.60
C ASP A 299 17.42 -23.37 -8.81
N VAL A 300 16.58 -24.02 -9.61
CA VAL A 300 16.99 -24.69 -10.85
C VAL A 300 17.89 -23.79 -11.68
N VAL A 301 19.14 -24.24 -11.89
CA VAL A 301 20.11 -23.58 -12.78
C VAL A 301 19.72 -23.89 -14.21
N SER A 302 19.04 -22.96 -14.85
CA SER A 302 18.42 -23.10 -16.18
C SER A 302 19.35 -22.77 -17.35
N ALA A 303 20.43 -22.03 -17.11
CA ALA A 303 21.40 -21.66 -18.13
C ALA A 303 22.81 -21.57 -17.55
N ILE A 304 23.82 -21.93 -18.33
CA ILE A 304 25.24 -21.81 -17.97
C ILE A 304 25.99 -21.25 -19.17
N THR A 305 26.79 -20.21 -18.95
CA THR A 305 27.78 -19.75 -19.93
C THR A 305 29.15 -19.59 -19.28
N LEU A 306 30.17 -20.12 -19.93
CA LEU A 306 31.55 -20.09 -19.45
C LEU A 306 32.26 -18.85 -20.00
N GLY A 307 33.09 -18.20 -19.17
CA GLY A 307 33.90 -17.06 -19.56
C GLY A 307 35.23 -17.50 -20.17
N GLN A 308 36.31 -17.47 -19.37
CA GLN A 308 37.65 -17.89 -19.76
C GLN A 308 37.91 -19.37 -19.39
N SER A 309 39.06 -19.92 -19.82
CA SER A 309 39.49 -21.29 -19.50
C SER A 309 39.42 -21.60 -18.00
N GLY A 310 38.90 -22.77 -17.63
CA GLY A 310 38.75 -23.21 -16.25
C GLY A 310 37.52 -22.64 -15.52
N GLY A 311 36.55 -22.05 -16.25
CA GLY A 311 35.31 -21.54 -15.68
C GLY A 311 35.44 -20.18 -14.96
N VAL A 312 36.54 -19.46 -15.15
CA VAL A 312 36.73 -18.11 -14.61
C VAL A 312 35.80 -17.13 -15.33
N GLY A 313 34.97 -16.40 -14.56
CA GLY A 313 33.92 -15.54 -15.12
C GLY A 313 32.70 -16.33 -15.60
N MET A 314 32.38 -17.47 -14.97
CA MET A 314 31.17 -18.22 -15.29
C MET A 314 29.92 -17.45 -14.85
N LEU A 315 28.90 -17.46 -15.69
CA LEU A 315 27.56 -16.94 -15.37
C LEU A 315 26.56 -18.08 -15.43
N ILE A 316 25.65 -18.09 -14.46
CA ILE A 316 24.52 -19.03 -14.43
C ILE A 316 23.22 -18.28 -14.27
N GLY A 317 22.20 -18.76 -14.96
CA GLY A 317 20.83 -18.29 -14.86
C GLY A 317 20.01 -19.25 -14.03
N THR A 318 19.04 -18.72 -13.28
CA THR A 318 18.14 -19.51 -12.44
C THR A 318 16.68 -19.25 -12.80
N ASN A 319 15.76 -20.11 -12.34
CA ASN A 319 14.32 -19.98 -12.56
C ASN A 319 13.62 -18.85 -11.77
N GLY A 320 14.34 -18.03 -11.00
CA GLY A 320 13.71 -16.89 -10.30
C GLY A 320 14.66 -15.86 -9.68
N ALA A 321 15.84 -16.28 -9.21
CA ALA A 321 16.81 -15.39 -8.58
C ALA A 321 17.65 -14.57 -9.57
N GLY A 322 17.47 -14.77 -10.89
CA GLY A 322 18.24 -14.09 -11.92
C GLY A 322 19.58 -14.78 -12.20
N VAL A 323 20.61 -13.96 -12.37
CA VAL A 323 21.97 -14.38 -12.77
C VAL A 323 22.91 -14.35 -11.58
N PHE A 324 23.73 -15.40 -11.45
CA PHE A 324 24.87 -15.44 -10.54
C PHE A 324 26.17 -15.50 -11.32
N ARG A 325 27.22 -14.88 -10.76
CA ARG A 325 28.56 -14.84 -11.33
C ARG A 325 29.56 -15.51 -10.40
N SER A 326 30.45 -16.32 -10.99
CA SER A 326 31.60 -16.88 -10.30
C SER A 326 32.90 -16.39 -10.94
N ALA A 327 33.80 -15.84 -10.11
CA ALA A 327 35.11 -15.36 -10.54
C ALA A 327 36.20 -16.45 -10.45
N ASP A 328 35.89 -17.63 -9.92
CA ASP A 328 36.87 -18.63 -9.50
C ASP A 328 36.51 -20.07 -9.88
N GLY A 329 35.80 -20.24 -11.00
CA GLY A 329 35.54 -21.57 -11.57
C GLY A 329 34.36 -22.30 -10.92
N GLY A 330 33.48 -21.58 -10.23
CA GLY A 330 32.27 -22.13 -9.58
C GLY A 330 32.43 -22.40 -8.09
N ALA A 331 33.56 -22.02 -7.48
CA ALA A 331 33.78 -22.22 -6.04
C ALA A 331 32.98 -21.22 -5.19
N HIS A 332 32.85 -19.97 -5.64
CA HIS A 332 31.97 -18.97 -5.02
C HIS A 332 31.09 -18.27 -6.05
N TRP A 333 29.90 -17.87 -5.60
CA TRP A 333 28.87 -17.22 -6.42
C TRP A 333 28.38 -15.94 -5.75
N GLY A 334 28.17 -14.90 -6.56
CA GLY A 334 27.50 -13.66 -6.13
C GLY A 334 26.42 -13.24 -7.11
N ASP A 335 25.44 -12.48 -6.63
CA ASP A 335 24.37 -11.91 -7.45
C ASP A 335 24.94 -11.04 -8.57
N SER A 336 24.36 -11.16 -9.77
CA SER A 336 24.79 -10.48 -10.99
C SER A 336 23.58 -9.83 -11.67
N ASN A 337 22.74 -9.13 -10.90
CA ASN A 337 21.41 -8.67 -11.31
C ASN A 337 21.26 -7.14 -11.43
N ALA A 338 22.33 -6.37 -11.31
CA ALA A 338 22.24 -4.91 -11.39
C ALA A 338 21.66 -4.47 -12.74
N GLY A 339 20.52 -3.78 -12.73
CA GLY A 339 19.76 -3.39 -13.93
C GLY A 339 18.93 -4.50 -14.59
N LEU A 340 19.02 -5.75 -14.11
CA LEU A 340 18.22 -6.89 -14.57
C LEU A 340 16.92 -6.97 -13.75
N ILE A 341 15.96 -6.09 -14.03
CA ILE A 341 14.66 -6.05 -13.34
C ILE A 341 13.66 -6.92 -14.11
N ALA A 342 13.64 -8.23 -13.80
CA ALA A 342 12.72 -9.20 -14.41
C ALA A 342 12.07 -10.16 -13.42
N SER A 343 12.14 -9.84 -12.13
CA SER A 343 11.50 -10.61 -11.06
C SER A 343 9.99 -10.58 -11.22
N ARG A 344 9.34 -11.73 -11.01
CA ARG A 344 7.89 -11.83 -10.89
C ARG A 344 7.51 -11.72 -9.43
N ILE A 345 6.74 -10.68 -9.10
CA ILE A 345 6.33 -10.35 -7.74
C ILE A 345 4.94 -10.91 -7.51
N LEU A 346 4.78 -11.71 -6.47
CA LEU A 346 3.53 -12.39 -6.13
C LEU A 346 2.84 -11.79 -4.90
N SER A 347 3.59 -11.10 -4.05
CA SER A 347 3.05 -10.46 -2.86
C SER A 347 3.93 -9.30 -2.42
N LEU A 348 3.30 -8.29 -1.83
CA LEU A 348 3.93 -7.12 -1.24
C LEU A 348 3.41 -6.92 0.17
N ALA A 349 4.25 -6.44 1.07
CA ALA A 349 3.84 -6.02 2.40
C ALA A 349 4.62 -4.79 2.86
N VAL A 350 3.92 -3.85 3.49
CA VAL A 350 4.47 -2.62 4.07
C VAL A 350 4.11 -2.60 5.56
N PRO A 351 5.08 -2.68 6.49
CA PRO A 351 4.79 -2.63 7.93
C PRO A 351 4.23 -1.28 8.36
N LYS A 352 3.19 -1.28 9.21
CA LYS A 352 2.65 -0.05 9.84
C LYS A 352 3.74 0.61 10.68
N GLY A 353 3.91 1.93 10.55
CA GLY A 353 4.94 2.70 11.27
C GLY A 353 6.34 2.72 10.64
N HIS A 354 6.57 1.98 9.54
CA HIS A 354 7.79 2.08 8.72
C HIS A 354 7.44 2.25 7.24
N SER A 355 6.90 3.42 6.87
CA SER A 355 6.58 3.77 5.48
C SER A 355 7.76 3.62 4.50
N ASP A 356 9.00 3.66 5.00
CA ASP A 356 10.19 3.41 4.18
C ASP A 356 10.45 1.94 3.86
N THR A 357 9.90 1.01 4.64
CA THR A 357 10.20 -0.42 4.52
C THR A 357 9.16 -1.15 3.68
N VAL A 358 9.59 -1.87 2.65
CA VAL A 358 8.70 -2.67 1.79
C VAL A 358 9.31 -4.05 1.55
N TYR A 359 8.50 -5.09 1.65
CA TYR A 359 8.88 -6.47 1.34
C TYR A 359 8.23 -6.93 0.05
N ALA A 360 8.98 -7.65 -0.78
CA ALA A 360 8.51 -8.26 -2.02
C ALA A 360 8.77 -9.76 -2.03
N GLY A 361 7.69 -10.54 -2.16
CA GLY A 361 7.71 -11.99 -2.31
C GLY A 361 7.75 -12.37 -3.79
N CYS A 362 8.72 -13.19 -4.17
CA CYS A 362 9.01 -13.51 -5.56
C CYS A 362 8.70 -14.97 -5.93
N LEU A 363 8.49 -15.22 -7.21
CA LEU A 363 8.39 -16.58 -7.77
C LEU A 363 9.74 -17.31 -7.74
N GLY A 364 9.71 -18.62 -7.45
CA GLY A 364 10.86 -19.51 -7.55
C GLY A 364 11.96 -19.16 -6.54
N GLY A 365 13.22 -19.24 -6.95
CA GLY A 365 14.39 -18.88 -6.14
C GLY A 365 14.50 -17.40 -5.75
N GLY A 366 13.60 -16.55 -6.25
CA GLY A 366 13.62 -15.12 -5.95
C GLY A 366 13.49 -14.84 -4.45
N GLY A 367 12.72 -15.65 -3.71
CA GLY A 367 12.58 -15.50 -2.26
C GLY A 367 11.92 -14.17 -1.87
N ILE A 368 12.45 -13.53 -0.82
CA ILE A 368 12.02 -12.23 -0.29
C ILE A 368 13.10 -11.19 -0.52
N TYR A 369 12.71 -10.03 -1.01
CA TYR A 369 13.51 -8.81 -1.02
C TYR A 369 12.92 -7.76 -0.10
N ARG A 370 13.77 -6.91 0.46
CA ARG A 370 13.42 -5.79 1.32
C ARG A 370 13.99 -4.50 0.74
N SER A 371 13.19 -3.44 0.80
CA SER A 371 13.62 -2.05 0.61
C SER A 371 13.49 -1.31 1.93
N ASP A 372 14.39 -0.36 2.18
CA ASP A 372 14.42 0.52 3.35
C ASP A 372 14.33 2.01 2.97
N ASN A 373 13.89 2.27 1.74
CA ASN A 373 13.81 3.61 1.18
C ASN A 373 12.66 3.71 0.17
N ARG A 374 11.46 3.30 0.58
CA ARG A 374 10.22 3.39 -0.22
C ARG A 374 10.32 2.72 -1.57
N GLY A 375 10.93 1.54 -1.60
CA GLY A 375 11.07 0.76 -2.82
C GLY A 375 12.12 1.28 -3.79
N LEU A 376 12.92 2.32 -3.49
CA LEU A 376 13.91 2.86 -4.43
C LEU A 376 15.08 1.91 -4.69
N THR A 377 15.51 1.18 -3.66
CA THR A 377 16.55 0.15 -3.77
C THR A 377 16.16 -1.10 -2.98
N TRP A 378 16.61 -2.26 -3.43
CA TRP A 378 16.22 -3.55 -2.88
C TRP A 378 17.44 -4.41 -2.53
N ALA A 379 17.35 -5.10 -1.40
CA ALA A 379 18.31 -6.11 -0.97
C ALA A 379 17.60 -7.44 -0.73
N ARG A 380 18.27 -8.56 -1.03
CA ARG A 380 17.72 -9.89 -0.76
C ARG A 380 17.64 -10.12 0.75
N ALA A 381 16.46 -10.49 1.24
CA ALA A 381 16.15 -10.68 2.66
C ALA A 381 15.56 -12.07 2.91
N SER A 382 16.24 -13.12 2.42
CA SER A 382 15.75 -14.50 2.41
C SER A 382 16.51 -15.45 3.34
N SER A 383 17.35 -14.93 4.23
CA SER A 383 18.15 -15.78 5.14
C SER A 383 17.23 -16.59 6.07
N GLY A 384 17.44 -17.90 6.17
CA GLY A 384 16.58 -18.82 6.95
C GLY A 384 15.26 -19.19 6.26
N LEU A 385 14.90 -18.49 5.18
CA LEU A 385 13.88 -18.94 4.25
C LEU A 385 14.50 -20.10 3.44
N GLY A 386 13.83 -21.25 3.39
CA GLY A 386 14.23 -22.30 2.46
C GLY A 386 14.15 -21.83 1.00
N ASN A 387 14.55 -22.68 0.05
CA ASN A 387 14.28 -22.37 -1.36
C ASN A 387 12.77 -22.44 -1.65
N GLY A 388 12.19 -21.39 -2.22
CA GLY A 388 10.84 -21.47 -2.76
C GLY A 388 10.14 -20.13 -3.01
N THR A 389 9.14 -20.23 -3.89
CA THR A 389 8.13 -19.20 -4.17
C THR A 389 7.47 -18.69 -2.90
N VAL A 390 7.41 -17.36 -2.77
CA VAL A 390 6.69 -16.67 -1.70
C VAL A 390 5.39 -16.13 -2.27
N ARG A 391 4.27 -16.76 -1.91
CA ARG A 391 2.94 -16.42 -2.44
C ARG A 391 2.21 -15.36 -1.64
N ALA A 392 2.51 -15.25 -0.35
CA ALA A 392 1.84 -14.33 0.55
C ALA A 392 2.84 -13.70 1.52
N LEU A 393 2.71 -12.40 1.73
CA LEU A 393 3.37 -11.65 2.78
C LEU A 393 2.30 -10.90 3.57
N ALA A 394 2.41 -10.92 4.88
CA ALA A 394 1.56 -10.13 5.76
C ALA A 394 2.43 -9.51 6.86
N ALA A 395 2.40 -8.19 6.99
CA ALA A 395 3.03 -7.49 8.10
C ALA A 395 2.13 -7.56 9.35
N ASP A 396 2.74 -7.68 10.53
CA ASP A 396 2.01 -7.55 11.79
C ASP A 396 1.67 -6.07 12.02
N PRO A 397 0.38 -5.68 12.13
CA PRO A 397 0.00 -4.28 12.31
C PRO A 397 0.43 -3.69 13.66
N TYR A 398 0.89 -4.51 14.61
CA TYR A 398 1.35 -4.12 15.94
C TYR A 398 2.83 -4.43 16.18
N SER A 399 3.57 -4.77 15.12
CA SER A 399 5.00 -5.00 15.22
C SER A 399 5.68 -4.67 13.90
N GLN A 400 6.40 -3.56 13.93
CA GLN A 400 7.25 -3.05 12.85
C GLN A 400 8.27 -4.08 12.31
N ASP A 401 8.72 -5.01 13.15
CA ASP A 401 9.72 -6.03 12.82
C ASP A 401 9.14 -7.40 12.45
N THR A 402 7.83 -7.62 12.64
CA THR A 402 7.20 -8.93 12.42
C THR A 402 6.51 -8.99 11.07
N VAL A 403 6.93 -9.94 10.24
CA VAL A 403 6.31 -10.24 8.95
C VAL A 403 6.18 -11.75 8.81
N TYR A 404 5.08 -12.19 8.21
CA TYR A 404 4.77 -13.57 7.90
C TYR A 404 4.88 -13.82 6.40
N ALA A 405 5.45 -14.96 6.02
CA ALA A 405 5.63 -15.37 4.63
C ALA A 405 4.99 -16.74 4.38
N GLY A 406 3.99 -16.76 3.51
CA GLY A 406 3.37 -17.99 2.99
C GLY A 406 4.13 -18.50 1.77
N THR A 407 4.52 -19.77 1.83
CA THR A 407 5.30 -20.44 0.78
C THR A 407 4.62 -21.71 0.28
N LEU A 408 5.20 -22.37 -0.72
CA LEU A 408 4.73 -23.69 -1.17
C LEU A 408 4.93 -24.80 -0.12
N ARG A 409 5.68 -24.54 0.97
CA ARG A 409 6.04 -25.56 1.96
C ARG A 409 5.57 -25.24 3.37
N GLY A 410 4.81 -24.17 3.55
CA GLY A 410 4.32 -23.71 4.85
C GLY A 410 4.59 -22.23 5.09
N ILE A 411 4.59 -21.84 6.37
CA ILE A 411 4.68 -20.45 6.81
C ILE A 411 6.03 -20.20 7.45
N TYR A 412 6.62 -19.05 7.17
CA TYR A 412 7.80 -18.54 7.83
C TYR A 412 7.50 -17.21 8.50
N ARG A 413 8.24 -16.89 9.55
CA ARG A 413 8.11 -15.64 10.31
C ARG A 413 9.48 -15.01 10.51
N THR A 414 9.53 -13.69 10.38
CA THR A 414 10.61 -12.87 10.94
C THR A 414 10.09 -12.07 12.13
N GLY A 415 10.96 -11.77 13.08
CA GLY A 415 10.69 -10.83 14.18
C GLY A 415 11.84 -9.85 14.37
N ASN A 416 12.65 -9.66 13.32
CA ASN A 416 13.83 -8.80 13.31
C ASN A 416 13.96 -8.07 11.97
N GLY A 417 12.83 -7.70 11.36
CA GLY A 417 12.80 -6.93 10.12
C GLY A 417 13.40 -7.67 8.92
N GLY A 418 13.20 -8.99 8.82
CA GLY A 418 13.64 -9.78 7.66
C GLY A 418 15.14 -10.06 7.60
N ILE A 419 15.91 -9.78 8.66
CA ILE A 419 17.32 -10.21 8.76
C ILE A 419 17.41 -11.74 8.73
N SER A 420 16.47 -12.42 9.38
CA SER A 420 16.34 -13.88 9.34
C SER A 420 14.89 -14.32 9.45
N TRP A 421 14.58 -15.43 8.78
CA TRP A 421 13.27 -16.08 8.80
C TRP A 421 13.36 -17.44 9.49
N MET A 422 12.31 -17.79 10.25
CA MET A 422 12.17 -19.07 10.94
C MET A 422 10.88 -19.75 10.50
N GLU A 423 10.90 -21.07 10.40
CA GLU A 423 9.70 -21.85 10.09
C GLU A 423 8.66 -21.68 11.22
N ALA A 424 7.42 -21.40 10.82
CA ALA A 424 6.27 -21.11 11.69
C ALA A 424 5.05 -21.96 11.27
N SER A 425 5.29 -23.17 10.77
CA SER A 425 4.28 -24.10 10.22
C SER A 425 3.66 -25.05 11.27
N GLY A 426 3.93 -24.85 12.56
CA GLY A 426 3.49 -25.76 13.62
C GLY A 426 1.97 -25.93 13.63
N GLY A 427 1.46 -27.12 13.25
CA GLY A 427 0.03 -27.42 13.17
C GLY A 427 -0.56 -27.45 11.75
N LEU A 428 0.16 -26.95 10.74
CA LEU A 428 -0.18 -27.16 9.32
C LEU A 428 0.14 -28.60 8.90
N PHE A 429 -0.47 -29.04 7.79
CA PHE A 429 -0.04 -30.27 7.13
C PHE A 429 1.34 -30.11 6.48
N PRO A 430 2.17 -31.17 6.44
CA PRO A 430 3.47 -31.12 5.78
C PRO A 430 3.34 -30.72 4.31
N TYR A 431 4.14 -29.74 3.89
CA TYR A 431 4.14 -29.18 2.52
C TYR A 431 2.81 -28.55 2.08
N SER A 432 2.01 -28.07 3.03
CA SER A 432 0.82 -27.29 2.72
C SER A 432 1.22 -26.00 2.00
N THR A 433 0.65 -25.78 0.82
CA THR A 433 0.86 -24.55 0.06
C THR A 433 -0.01 -23.45 0.64
N VAL A 434 0.63 -22.36 1.06
CA VAL A 434 -0.03 -21.19 1.65
C VAL A 434 -0.24 -20.17 0.54
N ASN A 435 -1.50 -19.81 0.31
CA ASN A 435 -1.93 -18.95 -0.79
C ASN A 435 -2.12 -17.50 -0.34
N SER A 436 -2.62 -17.30 0.88
CA SER A 436 -2.86 -15.99 1.49
C SER A 436 -2.69 -16.07 3.01
N ILE A 437 -2.30 -14.96 3.64
CA ILE A 437 -2.22 -14.77 5.08
C ILE A 437 -2.86 -13.43 5.41
N SER A 438 -3.75 -13.39 6.40
CA SER A 438 -4.37 -12.17 6.90
C SER A 438 -4.26 -12.09 8.42
N VAL A 439 -3.99 -10.90 8.95
CA VAL A 439 -3.74 -10.61 10.37
C VAL A 439 -4.75 -9.57 10.84
N GLY A 440 -5.43 -9.80 11.97
CA GLY A 440 -6.40 -8.84 12.53
C GLY A 440 -6.35 -8.70 14.05
N GLY A 441 -6.61 -7.49 14.56
CA GLY A 441 -6.87 -7.16 15.97
C GLY A 441 -5.66 -7.10 16.93
N PRO A 442 -5.69 -6.23 17.97
CA PRO A 442 -4.48 -5.82 18.72
C PRO A 442 -3.84 -6.83 19.65
N ASP A 443 -4.59 -7.72 20.32
CA ASP A 443 -4.01 -8.89 21.00
C ASP A 443 -5.06 -9.82 21.66
N PRO A 444 -4.91 -11.16 21.59
CA PRO A 444 -4.11 -11.81 20.57
C PRO A 444 -4.71 -11.55 19.20
N GLY A 445 -3.90 -11.05 18.29
CA GLY A 445 -4.30 -10.92 16.90
C GLY A 445 -4.67 -12.29 16.33
N ILE A 446 -5.81 -12.34 15.65
CA ILE A 446 -6.23 -13.52 14.89
C ILE A 446 -5.43 -13.50 13.60
N ILE A 447 -4.79 -14.63 13.29
CA ILE A 447 -4.16 -14.83 11.98
C ILE A 447 -4.87 -15.97 11.27
N LEU A 448 -5.28 -15.74 10.04
CA LEU A 448 -5.81 -16.75 9.15
C LEU A 448 -4.83 -17.01 8.01
N ALA A 449 -4.63 -18.27 7.69
CA ALA A 449 -3.88 -18.71 6.52
C ALA A 449 -4.80 -19.50 5.60
N GLY A 450 -4.98 -19.00 4.38
CA GLY A 450 -5.64 -19.72 3.29
C GLY A 450 -4.66 -20.67 2.62
N THR A 451 -4.97 -21.96 2.57
CA THR A 451 -4.09 -23.00 2.01
C THR A 451 -4.81 -23.86 0.98
N ASN A 452 -4.07 -24.76 0.32
CA ASN A 452 -4.67 -25.81 -0.50
C ASN A 452 -5.41 -26.90 0.32
N ASP A 453 -5.27 -26.89 1.64
CA ASP A 453 -5.83 -27.90 2.56
C ASP A 453 -6.90 -27.33 3.51
N GLY A 454 -7.33 -26.08 3.27
CA GLY A 454 -8.34 -25.36 4.03
C GLY A 454 -7.83 -24.04 4.62
N VAL A 455 -8.63 -23.45 5.51
CA VAL A 455 -8.20 -22.34 6.38
C VAL A 455 -7.56 -22.88 7.64
N PHE A 456 -6.41 -22.33 8.02
CA PHE A 456 -5.77 -22.51 9.33
C PHE A 456 -5.82 -21.21 10.13
N ARG A 457 -5.96 -21.34 11.45
CA ARG A 457 -6.13 -20.22 12.38
C ARG A 457 -5.06 -20.26 13.46
N SER A 458 -4.51 -19.09 13.81
CA SER A 458 -3.61 -18.88 14.94
C SER A 458 -4.11 -17.72 15.81
N THR A 459 -3.89 -17.84 17.12
CA THR A 459 -4.15 -16.79 18.14
C THR A 459 -2.94 -16.58 19.04
N ASP A 460 -1.76 -17.00 18.58
CA ASP A 460 -0.50 -16.91 19.31
C ASP A 460 0.61 -16.36 18.39
N ARG A 461 0.21 -15.46 17.49
CA ARG A 461 1.07 -14.79 16.51
C ARG A 461 1.87 -15.76 15.62
N ALA A 462 1.20 -16.79 15.12
CA ALA A 462 1.73 -17.89 14.31
C ALA A 462 2.77 -18.76 15.02
N SER A 463 2.72 -18.84 16.36
CA SER A 463 3.53 -19.82 17.08
C SER A 463 2.96 -21.23 16.90
N SER A 464 1.64 -21.35 16.77
CA SER A 464 0.94 -22.58 16.40
C SER A 464 -0.34 -22.29 15.62
N TRP A 465 -0.80 -23.31 14.89
CA TRP A 465 -1.96 -23.25 14.01
C TRP A 465 -2.91 -24.41 14.27
N SER A 466 -4.21 -24.16 14.10
CA SER A 466 -5.26 -25.18 14.09
C SER A 466 -6.05 -25.15 12.78
N PRO A 467 -6.48 -26.32 12.25
CA PRO A 467 -7.43 -26.36 11.14
C PRO A 467 -8.74 -25.65 11.52
N SER A 468 -9.23 -24.78 10.65
CA SER A 468 -10.38 -23.91 10.89
C SER A 468 -11.30 -23.83 9.67
N SER A 469 -11.64 -24.99 9.09
CA SER A 469 -12.37 -25.10 7.82
C SER A 469 -13.82 -25.58 7.96
N SER A 470 -14.39 -25.48 9.17
CA SER A 470 -15.77 -25.95 9.41
C SER A 470 -16.77 -25.10 8.62
N GLY A 471 -17.54 -25.74 7.74
CA GLY A 471 -18.55 -25.09 6.91
C GLY A 471 -18.09 -24.72 5.49
N LEU A 472 -16.79 -24.87 5.18
CA LEU A 472 -16.26 -24.74 3.83
C LEU A 472 -16.53 -26.02 3.03
N SER A 473 -17.07 -25.89 1.81
CA SER A 473 -17.25 -27.01 0.87
C SER A 473 -16.10 -27.19 -0.11
N ASP A 474 -15.30 -26.16 -0.34
CA ASP A 474 -14.01 -26.22 -1.03
C ASP A 474 -12.87 -25.88 -0.06
N LEU A 475 -11.87 -26.75 0.01
CA LEU A 475 -10.71 -26.58 0.90
C LEU A 475 -9.53 -25.89 0.20
N ARG A 476 -9.61 -25.64 -1.11
CA ARG A 476 -8.59 -24.87 -1.79
C ARG A 476 -8.91 -23.37 -1.66
N ILE A 477 -8.29 -22.74 -0.68
CA ILE A 477 -8.51 -21.33 -0.34
C ILE A 477 -7.49 -20.49 -1.07
N GLU A 478 -7.95 -19.57 -1.91
CA GLU A 478 -7.09 -18.68 -2.69
C GLU A 478 -6.77 -17.40 -1.92
N GLU A 479 -7.75 -16.84 -1.19
CA GLU A 479 -7.59 -15.61 -0.41
C GLU A 479 -8.34 -15.71 0.93
N VAL A 480 -7.77 -15.15 2.00
CA VAL A 480 -8.48 -14.89 3.27
C VAL A 480 -8.32 -13.43 3.64
N ALA A 481 -9.38 -12.78 4.10
CA ALA A 481 -9.36 -11.38 4.50
C ALA A 481 -10.11 -11.19 5.82
N ILE A 482 -9.42 -10.70 6.85
CA ILE A 482 -10.00 -10.32 8.14
C ILE A 482 -10.32 -8.83 8.10
N SER A 483 -11.47 -8.43 8.63
CA SER A 483 -11.81 -7.01 8.79
C SER A 483 -10.91 -6.37 9.86
N SER A 484 -10.36 -5.19 9.56
CA SER A 484 -9.60 -4.39 10.53
C SER A 484 -10.47 -3.69 11.56
N SER A 485 -11.70 -3.31 11.19
CA SER A 485 -12.67 -2.68 12.09
C SER A 485 -13.35 -3.68 13.03
N ASP A 486 -13.54 -4.94 12.59
CA ASP A 486 -14.05 -6.03 13.41
C ASP A 486 -13.36 -7.38 13.09
N PRO A 487 -12.35 -7.78 13.88
CA PRO A 487 -11.63 -9.04 13.65
C PRO A 487 -12.49 -10.32 13.79
N THR A 488 -13.74 -10.22 14.26
CA THR A 488 -14.68 -11.36 14.24
C THR A 488 -15.23 -11.60 12.84
N ARG A 489 -15.20 -10.60 11.96
CA ARG A 489 -15.58 -10.74 10.55
C ARG A 489 -14.38 -11.13 9.69
N ALA A 490 -14.56 -12.20 8.92
CA ALA A 490 -13.59 -12.60 7.91
C ALA A 490 -14.27 -13.21 6.68
N TYR A 491 -13.58 -13.15 5.55
CA TYR A 491 -14.01 -13.77 4.29
C TYR A 491 -12.94 -14.73 3.78
N ALA A 492 -13.36 -15.82 3.15
CA ALA A 492 -12.52 -16.81 2.50
C ALA A 492 -12.97 -17.00 1.05
N GLY A 493 -12.07 -16.74 0.11
CA GLY A 493 -12.29 -16.93 -1.32
C GLY A 493 -11.73 -18.28 -1.75
N THR A 494 -12.53 -19.05 -2.48
CA THR A 494 -12.17 -20.43 -2.87
C THR A 494 -11.80 -20.53 -4.35
N ASN A 495 -11.26 -21.67 -4.74
CA ASN A 495 -10.88 -21.92 -6.13
C ASN A 495 -12.11 -22.11 -7.04
N ASP A 496 -13.20 -22.71 -6.57
CA ASP A 496 -14.38 -22.97 -7.43
C ASP A 496 -15.76 -22.78 -6.76
N ASP A 497 -15.85 -22.47 -5.46
CA ASP A 497 -17.12 -22.45 -4.70
C ASP A 497 -17.50 -21.04 -4.16
N GLY A 498 -16.87 -20.00 -4.71
CA GLY A 498 -17.12 -18.60 -4.38
C GLY A 498 -16.54 -18.17 -3.02
N VAL A 499 -17.29 -17.35 -2.30
CA VAL A 499 -16.89 -16.69 -1.04
C VAL A 499 -17.64 -17.29 0.14
N PHE A 500 -16.92 -17.49 1.24
CA PHE A 500 -17.47 -17.84 2.54
C PHE A 500 -17.18 -16.72 3.53
N ARG A 501 -18.08 -16.53 4.49
CA ARG A 501 -17.95 -15.56 5.57
C ARG A 501 -17.87 -16.25 6.91
N SER A 502 -17.12 -15.67 7.83
CA SER A 502 -17.08 -16.01 9.24
C SER A 502 -17.50 -14.79 10.06
N ASP A 503 -18.33 -15.04 11.07
CA ASP A 503 -18.83 -14.04 12.03
C ASP A 503 -18.28 -14.33 13.46
N ASP A 504 -17.28 -15.21 13.56
CA ASP A 504 -16.72 -15.72 14.83
C ASP A 504 -15.17 -15.75 14.82
N GLY A 505 -14.56 -14.91 14.00
CA GLY A 505 -13.10 -14.77 13.90
C GLY A 505 -12.43 -15.97 13.24
N GLY A 506 -13.11 -16.57 12.26
CA GLY A 506 -12.62 -17.68 11.44
C GLY A 506 -12.80 -19.06 12.05
N LEU A 507 -13.59 -19.23 13.11
CA LEU A 507 -13.85 -20.54 13.73
C LEU A 507 -14.82 -21.39 12.90
N SER A 508 -15.81 -20.76 12.28
CA SER A 508 -16.75 -21.38 11.36
C SER A 508 -17.09 -20.48 10.18
N TRP A 509 -17.53 -21.11 9.09
CA TRP A 509 -17.77 -20.46 7.80
C TRP A 509 -19.15 -20.78 7.25
N ILE A 510 -19.77 -19.77 6.64
CA ILE A 510 -21.05 -19.86 5.95
C ILE A 510 -20.91 -19.35 4.53
N ALA A 511 -21.59 -20.00 3.58
CA ALA A 511 -21.56 -19.57 2.18
C ALA A 511 -22.13 -18.15 2.03
N ALA A 512 -21.42 -17.29 1.30
CA ALA A 512 -21.70 -15.87 1.13
C ALA A 512 -21.43 -15.46 -0.33
N SER A 513 -21.98 -16.22 -1.28
CA SER A 513 -21.69 -16.10 -2.73
C SER A 513 -22.89 -15.66 -3.58
N SER A 514 -24.00 -15.24 -2.97
CA SER A 514 -25.22 -14.93 -3.72
C SER A 514 -25.02 -13.69 -4.60
N GLY A 515 -25.20 -13.83 -5.91
CA GLY A 515 -24.95 -12.77 -6.89
C GLY A 515 -23.56 -12.81 -7.55
N LEU A 516 -22.64 -13.63 -7.04
CA LEU A 516 -21.35 -13.88 -7.69
C LEU A 516 -21.49 -14.86 -8.86
N ASP A 517 -20.63 -14.69 -9.86
CA ASP A 517 -20.44 -15.68 -10.91
C ASP A 517 -19.77 -16.96 -10.37
N ALA A 518 -19.98 -18.09 -11.05
CA ALA A 518 -19.26 -19.31 -10.75
C ALA A 518 -17.78 -19.20 -11.18
N GLY A 519 -16.85 -19.46 -10.27
CA GLY A 519 -15.43 -19.53 -10.59
C GLY A 519 -14.52 -19.13 -9.44
N ARG A 520 -13.24 -18.98 -9.78
CA ARG A 520 -12.17 -18.69 -8.83
C ARG A 520 -12.21 -17.26 -8.31
N ILE A 521 -12.22 -17.13 -6.99
CA ILE A 521 -11.94 -15.87 -6.29
C ILE A 521 -10.43 -15.68 -6.27
N ARG A 522 -9.94 -14.59 -6.86
CA ARG A 522 -8.51 -14.31 -6.96
C ARG A 522 -8.02 -13.33 -5.91
N SER A 523 -8.88 -12.41 -5.51
CA SER A 523 -8.58 -11.41 -4.49
C SER A 523 -9.85 -11.05 -3.73
N LEU A 524 -9.70 -10.75 -2.45
CA LEU A 524 -10.73 -10.26 -1.55
C LEU A 524 -10.16 -9.08 -0.78
N ALA A 525 -10.93 -8.01 -0.68
CA ALA A 525 -10.61 -6.89 0.18
C ALA A 525 -11.83 -6.54 1.01
N VAL A 526 -11.63 -6.30 2.30
CA VAL A 526 -12.68 -5.88 3.23
C VAL A 526 -12.46 -4.42 3.56
N ASP A 527 -13.53 -3.65 3.58
CA ASP A 527 -13.46 -2.23 3.90
C ASP A 527 -12.87 -2.06 5.32
N PRO A 528 -11.83 -1.22 5.49
CA PRO A 528 -11.19 -1.04 6.77
C PRO A 528 -12.06 -0.40 7.86
N LEU A 529 -13.15 0.28 7.47
CA LEU A 529 -14.10 0.95 8.36
C LEU A 529 -15.40 0.16 8.53
N ASP A 530 -15.83 -0.61 7.51
CA ASP A 530 -17.08 -1.38 7.54
C ASP A 530 -16.86 -2.89 7.27
N PRO A 531 -17.05 -3.78 8.27
CA PRO A 531 -16.87 -5.22 8.09
C PRO A 531 -17.88 -5.87 7.10
N ASP A 532 -19.02 -5.25 6.82
CA ASP A 532 -20.05 -5.79 5.92
C ASP A 532 -19.85 -5.34 4.46
N THR A 533 -18.94 -4.38 4.22
CA THR A 533 -18.53 -3.96 2.88
C THR A 533 -17.26 -4.70 2.46
N ALA A 534 -17.32 -5.38 1.32
CA ALA A 534 -16.18 -6.13 0.77
C ALA A 534 -16.25 -6.21 -0.75
N PHE A 535 -15.09 -6.46 -1.37
CA PHE A 535 -14.92 -6.63 -2.80
C PHE A 535 -14.31 -7.98 -3.12
N ALA A 536 -14.81 -8.60 -4.19
CA ALA A 536 -14.32 -9.86 -4.72
C ALA A 536 -13.82 -9.67 -6.15
N GLY A 537 -12.52 -9.89 -6.34
CA GLY A 537 -11.87 -9.94 -7.65
C GLY A 537 -11.94 -11.33 -8.24
N MET A 538 -12.49 -11.44 -9.44
CA MET A 538 -12.60 -12.68 -10.21
C MET A 538 -11.88 -12.54 -11.55
N VAL A 539 -11.93 -13.59 -12.37
CA VAL A 539 -11.46 -13.51 -13.75
C VAL A 539 -12.39 -12.56 -14.53
N ALA A 540 -11.88 -11.39 -14.90
CA ALA A 540 -12.54 -10.38 -15.74
C ALA A 540 -13.66 -9.56 -15.09
N ARG A 541 -13.89 -9.69 -13.77
CA ARG A 541 -14.98 -8.99 -13.05
C ARG A 541 -14.58 -8.65 -11.61
N VAL A 542 -15.18 -7.58 -11.09
CA VAL A 542 -15.16 -7.20 -9.68
C VAL A 542 -16.59 -7.13 -9.18
N PHE A 543 -16.83 -7.67 -7.99
CA PHE A 543 -18.11 -7.58 -7.31
C PHE A 543 -17.96 -6.88 -5.96
N LYS A 544 -19.00 -6.18 -5.53
CA LYS A 544 -19.12 -5.51 -4.22
C LYS A 544 -20.29 -6.09 -3.43
N THR A 545 -20.09 -6.23 -2.13
CA THR A 545 -21.16 -6.40 -1.13
C THR A 545 -21.16 -5.20 -0.19
N THR A 546 -22.32 -4.87 0.37
CA THR A 546 -22.51 -3.94 1.51
C THR A 546 -23.39 -4.56 2.62
N ASP A 547 -23.67 -5.87 2.55
CA ASP A 547 -24.55 -6.59 3.49
C ASP A 547 -23.89 -7.83 4.10
N GLY A 548 -22.55 -7.85 4.06
CA GLY A 548 -21.73 -8.95 4.52
C GLY A 548 -21.76 -10.17 3.60
N GLY A 549 -21.89 -10.00 2.28
CA GLY A 549 -21.87 -11.09 1.30
C GLY A 549 -23.18 -11.88 1.23
N GLN A 550 -24.27 -11.33 1.77
CA GLN A 550 -25.62 -11.89 1.52
C GLN A 550 -26.04 -11.63 0.08
N THR A 551 -25.61 -10.52 -0.51
CA THR A 551 -25.74 -10.22 -1.93
C THR A 551 -24.49 -9.52 -2.47
N TRP A 552 -24.16 -9.83 -3.73
CA TRP A 552 -23.06 -9.22 -4.46
C TRP A 552 -23.58 -8.59 -5.76
N ALA A 553 -23.06 -7.40 -6.10
CA ALA A 553 -23.35 -6.67 -7.33
C ALA A 553 -22.07 -6.37 -8.11
N GLU A 554 -22.17 -6.28 -9.44
CA GLU A 554 -21.05 -5.91 -10.32
C GLU A 554 -20.55 -4.49 -9.97
N ALA A 555 -19.23 -4.33 -9.90
CA ALA A 555 -18.53 -3.09 -9.53
C ALA A 555 -17.26 -2.93 -10.39
N ASP A 556 -17.40 -3.08 -11.71
CA ASP A 556 -16.28 -3.20 -12.66
C ASP A 556 -16.33 -2.22 -13.85
N SER A 557 -17.16 -1.17 -13.78
CA SER A 557 -17.22 -0.14 -14.83
C SER A 557 -15.86 0.55 -15.01
N GLY A 558 -15.35 0.61 -16.25
CA GLY A 558 -14.04 1.18 -16.55
C GLY A 558 -12.86 0.22 -16.38
N LEU A 559 -13.05 -0.97 -15.80
CA LEU A 559 -12.03 -2.01 -15.77
C LEU A 559 -11.95 -2.78 -17.11
N PRO A 560 -10.75 -3.26 -17.50
CA PRO A 560 -10.61 -4.12 -18.65
C PRO A 560 -11.19 -5.51 -18.38
N SER A 561 -11.67 -6.21 -19.43
CA SER A 561 -12.11 -7.61 -19.34
C SER A 561 -10.90 -8.57 -19.18
N ARG A 562 -10.26 -8.51 -18.01
CA ARG A 562 -9.02 -9.23 -17.64
C ARG A 562 -9.03 -9.54 -16.14
N SER A 563 -8.28 -10.55 -15.74
CA SER A 563 -8.22 -10.98 -14.34
C SER A 563 -7.78 -9.86 -13.40
N ILE A 564 -8.41 -9.80 -12.22
CA ILE A 564 -8.11 -8.87 -11.14
C ILE A 564 -7.37 -9.66 -10.08
N ASP A 565 -6.06 -9.48 -10.01
CA ASP A 565 -5.17 -10.32 -9.20
C ASP A 565 -4.85 -9.72 -7.84
N SER A 566 -5.10 -8.41 -7.65
CA SER A 566 -4.94 -7.75 -6.36
C SER A 566 -5.94 -6.62 -6.21
N LEU A 567 -6.51 -6.52 -5.02
CA LEU A 567 -7.45 -5.51 -4.59
C LEU A 567 -6.97 -4.98 -3.24
N VAL A 568 -6.89 -3.66 -3.09
CA VAL A 568 -6.39 -3.04 -1.85
C VAL A 568 -7.05 -1.70 -1.61
N PHE A 569 -7.56 -1.51 -0.39
CA PHE A 569 -8.09 -0.23 0.07
C PHE A 569 -6.96 0.73 0.39
N ASP A 570 -7.21 1.99 0.08
CA ASP A 570 -6.42 3.04 0.66
C ASP A 570 -6.65 3.05 2.18
N PRO A 571 -5.60 2.92 2.99
CA PRO A 571 -5.72 2.78 4.44
C PRO A 571 -6.23 4.05 5.11
N ALA A 572 -6.07 5.22 4.47
CA ALA A 572 -6.56 6.50 4.97
C ALA A 572 -7.99 6.80 4.49
N ASN A 573 -8.46 6.19 3.39
CA ASN A 573 -9.81 6.42 2.90
C ASN A 573 -10.35 5.23 2.07
N PRO A 574 -11.31 4.45 2.59
CA PRO A 574 -11.85 3.30 1.88
C PRO A 574 -12.65 3.64 0.62
N SER A 575 -13.03 4.90 0.40
CA SER A 575 -13.62 5.34 -0.88
C SER A 575 -12.60 5.31 -2.03
N PHE A 576 -11.30 5.37 -1.72
CA PHE A 576 -10.24 5.10 -2.67
C PHE A 576 -9.80 3.65 -2.60
N PHE A 577 -9.84 2.98 -3.73
CA PHE A 577 -9.55 1.56 -3.81
C PHE A 577 -8.85 1.24 -5.12
N TYR A 578 -7.90 0.31 -5.07
CA TYR A 578 -7.01 0.01 -6.19
C TYR A 578 -7.14 -1.43 -6.63
N ALA A 579 -7.08 -1.64 -7.94
CA ALA A 579 -7.11 -2.94 -8.59
C ALA A 579 -5.88 -3.14 -9.48
N GLY A 580 -5.23 -4.30 -9.30
CA GLY A 580 -4.14 -4.77 -10.13
C GLY A 580 -4.66 -5.67 -11.25
N SER A 581 -4.39 -5.28 -12.50
CA SER A 581 -4.72 -6.05 -13.69
C SER A 581 -3.67 -5.83 -14.80
N THR A 582 -4.06 -5.36 -16.00
CA THR A 582 -3.11 -4.96 -17.05
C THR A 582 -2.38 -3.64 -16.77
N ALA A 583 -2.84 -2.94 -15.75
CA ALA A 583 -2.31 -1.72 -15.18
C ALA A 583 -2.81 -1.64 -13.72
N VAL A 584 -2.49 -0.55 -13.04
CA VAL A 584 -3.13 -0.19 -11.77
C VAL A 584 -4.34 0.68 -12.09
N PHE A 585 -5.50 0.29 -11.57
CA PHE A 585 -6.73 1.05 -11.66
C PHE A 585 -7.12 1.55 -10.28
N ARG A 586 -7.78 2.70 -10.21
CA ARG A 586 -8.33 3.29 -8.99
C ARG A 586 -9.77 3.70 -9.22
N THR A 587 -10.57 3.49 -8.19
CA THR A 587 -11.90 4.07 -8.04
C THR A 587 -11.86 5.11 -6.92
N ASP A 588 -12.61 6.19 -7.10
CA ASP A 588 -12.74 7.30 -6.15
C ASP A 588 -14.18 7.37 -5.58
N ASP A 589 -15.04 6.43 -5.97
CA ASP A 589 -16.49 6.41 -5.74
C ASP A 589 -16.98 5.04 -5.20
N GLY A 590 -16.10 4.31 -4.52
CA GLY A 590 -16.44 3.04 -3.88
C GLY A 590 -16.78 1.92 -4.87
N GLY A 591 -16.12 1.91 -6.03
CA GLY A 591 -16.18 0.86 -7.05
C GLY A 591 -17.21 1.07 -8.16
N ALA A 592 -17.83 2.26 -8.25
CA ALA A 592 -18.81 2.54 -9.29
C ALA A 592 -18.13 2.79 -10.64
N ASP A 593 -17.03 3.54 -10.69
CA ASP A 593 -16.19 3.73 -11.88
C ASP A 593 -14.69 3.62 -11.57
N TRP A 594 -13.95 3.07 -12.54
CA TRP A 594 -12.51 2.81 -12.44
C TRP A 594 -11.72 3.51 -13.54
N SER A 595 -10.57 4.08 -13.16
CA SER A 595 -9.65 4.75 -14.08
C SER A 595 -8.22 4.25 -13.90
N ALA A 596 -7.45 4.19 -14.98
CA ALA A 596 -6.04 3.81 -14.92
C ALA A 596 -5.22 4.89 -14.21
N VAL A 597 -4.35 4.49 -13.29
CA VAL A 597 -3.48 5.40 -12.54
C VAL A 597 -2.09 5.41 -13.16
N GLY A 598 -1.64 6.61 -13.53
CA GLY A 598 -0.33 6.86 -14.12
C GLY A 598 -0.11 6.19 -15.48
N SER A 599 1.08 6.38 -16.02
CA SER A 599 1.49 5.77 -17.29
C SER A 599 2.65 4.79 -17.14
N TRP A 600 2.63 3.75 -17.97
CA TRP A 600 3.59 2.65 -17.96
C TRP A 600 4.42 2.67 -19.25
N GLY A 601 5.75 2.62 -19.16
CA GLY A 601 6.63 2.52 -20.35
C GLY A 601 6.50 1.20 -21.11
N SER A 602 6.07 0.13 -20.42
CA SER A 602 5.58 -1.12 -20.98
C SER A 602 4.51 -1.62 -20.02
N SER A 603 3.36 -2.13 -20.48
CA SER A 603 2.24 -2.53 -19.60
C SER A 603 2.45 -3.96 -19.07
N PRO A 604 3.04 -4.19 -17.87
CA PRO A 604 3.11 -5.53 -17.34
C PRO A 604 1.78 -5.89 -16.68
N TRP A 605 1.59 -7.19 -16.47
CA TRP A 605 0.52 -7.67 -15.63
C TRP A 605 0.84 -7.37 -14.16
N VAL A 606 -0.06 -6.74 -13.42
CA VAL A 606 0.07 -6.41 -11.99
C VAL A 606 -0.53 -7.54 -11.17
N GLU A 607 0.27 -8.20 -10.34
CA GLU A 607 -0.14 -9.36 -9.53
C GLU A 607 -0.26 -9.03 -8.04
N ALA A 608 0.42 -7.98 -7.56
CA ALA A 608 0.40 -7.58 -6.17
C ALA A 608 0.37 -6.07 -6.08
N LEU A 609 -0.47 -5.56 -5.18
CA LEU A 609 -0.48 -4.15 -4.78
C LEU A 609 -0.23 -4.05 -3.29
N ALA A 610 0.47 -2.99 -2.89
CA ALA A 610 0.51 -2.52 -1.52
C ALA A 610 0.56 -0.99 -1.52
N LEU A 611 0.05 -0.39 -0.46
CA LEU A 611 0.08 1.05 -0.25
C LEU A 611 0.86 1.38 1.01
N ASP A 612 1.38 2.60 1.08
CA ASP A 612 1.86 3.16 2.33
C ASP A 612 0.74 3.11 3.39
N PRO A 613 0.92 2.39 4.51
CA PRO A 613 -0.12 2.17 5.51
C PRO A 613 -0.48 3.43 6.29
N ILE A 614 0.29 4.52 6.15
CA ILE A 614 0.04 5.79 6.85
C ILE A 614 -0.90 6.67 6.03
N ASP A 615 -0.62 6.90 4.75
CA ASP A 615 -1.31 7.92 3.95
C ASP A 615 -1.85 7.43 2.60
N GLY A 616 -1.53 6.20 2.19
CA GLY A 616 -1.95 5.66 0.88
C GLY A 616 -1.35 6.38 -0.33
N ARG A 617 -0.44 7.34 -0.16
CA ARG A 617 0.10 8.13 -1.29
C ARG A 617 1.09 7.35 -2.13
N THR A 618 1.89 6.50 -1.49
CA THR A 618 2.84 5.66 -2.22
C THR A 618 2.20 4.32 -2.54
N VAL A 619 2.04 4.04 -3.82
CA VAL A 619 1.49 2.79 -4.35
C VAL A 619 2.64 1.95 -4.91
N TYR A 620 2.72 0.71 -4.45
CA TYR A 620 3.67 -0.29 -4.91
C TYR A 620 2.94 -1.32 -5.77
N ALA A 621 3.40 -1.50 -7.01
CA ALA A 621 2.84 -2.46 -7.95
C ALA A 621 3.87 -3.55 -8.29
N GLY A 622 3.62 -4.76 -7.80
CA GLY A 622 4.36 -5.97 -8.13
C GLY A 622 3.84 -6.58 -9.43
N SER A 623 4.75 -6.92 -10.34
CA SER A 623 4.39 -7.30 -11.70
C SER A 623 4.89 -8.67 -12.15
N TYR A 624 4.28 -9.19 -13.22
CA TYR A 624 4.74 -10.35 -13.99
C TYR A 624 5.98 -9.97 -14.81
N GLY A 625 7.16 -10.04 -14.19
CA GLY A 625 8.43 -9.95 -14.92
C GLY A 625 8.97 -8.53 -15.15
N ALA A 626 8.48 -7.52 -14.44
CA ALA A 626 9.06 -6.16 -14.43
C ALA A 626 9.34 -5.64 -13.01
N GLY A 627 9.45 -6.55 -12.02
CA GLY A 627 9.72 -6.22 -10.63
C GLY A 627 8.57 -5.45 -9.96
N VAL A 628 8.93 -4.67 -8.95
CA VAL A 628 8.12 -3.67 -8.26
C VAL A 628 8.29 -2.32 -8.93
N GLN A 629 7.17 -1.62 -9.02
CA GLN A 629 7.06 -0.30 -9.58
C GLN A 629 6.46 0.60 -8.52
N VAL A 630 6.97 1.83 -8.42
CA VAL A 630 6.57 2.77 -7.38
C VAL A 630 5.95 3.99 -8.04
N LEU A 631 4.81 4.42 -7.50
CA LEU A 631 4.17 5.68 -7.82
C LEU A 631 3.83 6.40 -6.52
N THR A 632 4.27 7.65 -6.39
CA THR A 632 3.88 8.51 -5.28
C THR A 632 2.88 9.54 -5.80
N LEU A 633 1.66 9.47 -5.30
CA LEU A 633 0.58 10.38 -5.64
C LEU A 633 0.76 11.74 -4.92
N PRO A 634 0.28 12.84 -5.53
CA PRO A 634 0.22 14.14 -4.86
C PRO A 634 -0.63 14.06 -3.58
N GLY A 635 -0.40 15.01 -2.66
CA GLY A 635 -1.11 15.04 -1.39
C GLY A 635 -2.58 15.32 -1.62
N ARG A 636 -3.44 14.63 -0.86
CA ARG A 636 -4.86 15.01 -0.83
C ARG A 636 -4.95 16.43 -0.27
N PRO A 637 -5.70 17.34 -0.91
CA PRO A 637 -5.88 18.66 -0.37
C PRO A 637 -6.56 18.57 1.00
N LEU A 638 -5.97 19.20 2.00
CA LEU A 638 -6.64 19.47 3.27
C LEU A 638 -7.51 20.71 3.10
N TRP A 639 -8.72 20.69 3.61
CA TRP A 639 -9.62 21.83 3.55
C TRP A 639 -9.86 22.41 4.93
N VAL A 640 -9.50 23.66 5.16
CA VAL A 640 -10.09 24.42 6.27
C VAL A 640 -11.45 24.93 5.79
N PRO A 641 -12.55 24.38 6.31
CA PRO A 641 -13.90 24.60 5.77
C PRO A 641 -14.42 26.03 5.95
N VAL A 642 -13.82 26.81 6.85
CA VAL A 642 -14.12 28.23 7.01
C VAL A 642 -12.88 29.03 7.39
N VAL A 643 -12.57 30.05 6.59
CA VAL A 643 -11.64 31.13 6.92
C VAL A 643 -12.26 32.47 6.56
N THR A 644 -11.89 33.53 7.28
CA THR A 644 -12.51 34.84 7.11
C THR A 644 -11.56 35.99 7.36
N HIS A 645 -11.74 37.05 6.57
CA HIS A 645 -11.37 38.42 6.88
C HIS A 645 -12.59 39.28 6.54
N ALA A 646 -13.52 39.42 7.48
CA ALA A 646 -14.79 40.10 7.18
C ALA A 646 -15.34 40.90 8.37
N PRO A 647 -16.02 42.03 8.12
CA PRO A 647 -16.88 42.63 9.13
C PRO A 647 -18.07 41.71 9.42
N GLY A 648 -18.45 41.58 10.70
CA GLY A 648 -19.64 40.87 11.13
C GLY A 648 -20.77 41.82 11.58
N LEU A 649 -21.87 41.26 12.06
CA LEU A 649 -22.97 42.04 12.66
C LEU A 649 -22.55 42.70 13.98
N ASN A 650 -23.31 43.72 14.39
CA ASN A 650 -23.13 44.42 15.67
C ASN A 650 -21.71 44.97 15.92
N GLY A 651 -20.96 45.29 14.84
CA GLY A 651 -19.61 45.86 14.94
C GLY A 651 -18.49 44.85 15.21
N SER A 652 -18.78 43.55 15.12
CA SER A 652 -17.76 42.49 15.14
C SER A 652 -16.90 42.51 13.88
N SER A 653 -15.68 41.97 13.96
CA SER A 653 -14.77 41.84 12.82
C SER A 653 -13.99 40.53 12.94
N TRP A 654 -14.20 39.62 12.01
CA TRP A 654 -13.73 38.24 12.08
C TRP A 654 -12.44 38.04 11.30
N ARG A 655 -11.53 37.23 11.85
CA ARG A 655 -10.22 36.88 11.32
C ARG A 655 -9.96 35.39 11.49
N SER A 656 -9.19 34.80 10.58
CA SER A 656 -8.77 33.41 10.70
C SER A 656 -7.25 33.27 10.62
N ASP A 657 -6.70 32.54 11.58
CA ASP A 657 -5.33 32.05 11.55
C ASP A 657 -5.33 30.57 11.16
N VAL A 658 -4.33 30.13 10.41
CA VAL A 658 -4.17 28.71 10.03
C VAL A 658 -2.77 28.24 10.39
N TRP A 659 -2.68 27.09 11.05
CA TRP A 659 -1.41 26.41 11.30
C TRP A 659 -1.27 25.23 10.36
N VAL A 660 -0.08 25.07 9.78
CA VAL A 660 0.28 23.90 8.98
C VAL A 660 1.56 23.30 9.53
N LEU A 661 1.49 22.04 9.94
CA LEU A 661 2.60 21.24 10.46
C LEU A 661 3.17 20.35 9.36
N ASN A 662 4.48 20.40 9.17
CA ASN A 662 5.25 19.40 8.45
C ASN A 662 5.87 18.41 9.46
N PRO A 663 5.32 17.21 9.62
CA PRO A 663 5.85 16.18 10.51
C PRO A 663 7.06 15.43 9.92
N GLY A 664 7.38 15.63 8.64
CA GLY A 664 8.48 14.93 7.96
C GLY A 664 9.83 15.60 8.21
N ASP A 665 10.93 14.85 8.02
CA ASP A 665 12.29 15.37 8.24
C ASP A 665 12.76 16.33 7.14
N GLU A 666 12.17 16.25 5.95
CA GLU A 666 12.52 17.05 4.78
C GLU A 666 11.61 18.28 4.63
N ASN A 667 12.10 19.30 3.92
CA ASN A 667 11.28 20.46 3.60
C ASN A 667 10.15 20.08 2.64
N THR A 668 8.96 20.66 2.85
CA THR A 668 7.77 20.45 2.01
C THR A 668 7.30 21.78 1.43
N THR A 669 6.70 21.75 0.23
CA THR A 669 6.05 22.92 -0.36
C THR A 669 4.55 22.83 -0.09
N VAL A 670 3.99 23.90 0.48
CA VAL A 670 2.56 24.03 0.75
C VAL A 670 1.98 25.17 -0.08
N LEU A 671 0.96 24.89 -0.87
CA LEU A 671 0.15 25.87 -1.57
C LEU A 671 -1.13 26.11 -0.76
N LEU A 672 -1.38 27.36 -0.37
CA LEU A 672 -2.62 27.78 0.24
C LEU A 672 -3.50 28.43 -0.81
N ARG A 673 -4.72 27.93 -1.02
CA ARG A 673 -5.70 28.49 -1.95
C ARG A 673 -6.98 28.83 -1.21
N PHE A 674 -7.27 30.12 -1.09
CA PHE A 674 -8.52 30.62 -0.55
C PHE A 674 -9.59 30.65 -1.64
N HIS A 675 -10.75 30.07 -1.35
CA HIS A 675 -11.95 30.06 -2.21
C HIS A 675 -13.03 30.96 -1.58
N GLY A 676 -13.13 32.20 -2.06
CA GLY A 676 -14.12 33.17 -1.59
C GLY A 676 -15.12 33.57 -2.67
N SER A 677 -16.06 34.44 -2.32
CA SER A 677 -17.10 34.95 -3.24
C SER A 677 -16.56 35.71 -4.47
N GLY A 678 -15.31 36.19 -4.40
CA GLY A 678 -14.60 36.84 -5.51
C GLY A 678 -13.82 35.89 -6.44
N GLY A 679 -13.89 34.57 -6.20
CA GLY A 679 -13.03 33.55 -6.85
C GLY A 679 -11.89 33.10 -5.93
N SER A 680 -10.95 32.35 -6.50
CA SER A 680 -9.84 31.76 -5.73
C SER A 680 -8.57 32.62 -5.79
N ILE A 681 -7.84 32.69 -4.68
CA ILE A 681 -6.54 33.37 -4.54
C ILE A 681 -5.57 32.41 -3.87
N GLU A 682 -4.34 32.31 -4.37
CA GLU A 682 -3.37 31.33 -3.89
C GLU A 682 -1.94 31.88 -3.75
N ASP A 683 -1.19 31.30 -2.82
CA ASP A 683 0.24 31.56 -2.64
C ASP A 683 0.96 30.31 -2.08
N SER A 684 2.26 30.20 -2.35
CA SER A 684 3.07 29.01 -2.03
C SER A 684 4.16 29.30 -1.00
N TYR A 685 4.34 28.37 -0.07
CA TYR A 685 5.28 28.48 1.06
C TYR A 685 6.12 27.21 1.19
N VAL A 686 7.38 27.36 1.62
CA VAL A 686 8.25 26.22 1.94
C VAL A 686 8.31 26.07 3.44
N LEU A 687 7.90 24.91 3.94
CA LEU A 687 7.90 24.56 5.35
C LEU A 687 9.09 23.66 5.66
N PRO A 688 9.95 24.02 6.63
CA PRO A 688 11.02 23.14 7.08
C PRO A 688 10.50 21.81 7.64
N GLY A 689 11.33 20.78 7.60
CA GLY A 689 11.05 19.51 8.26
C GLY A 689 10.82 19.67 9.77
N ASN A 690 9.95 18.85 10.35
CA ASN A 690 9.56 18.82 11.76
C ASN A 690 9.09 20.17 12.32
N SER A 691 8.47 21.03 11.51
CA SER A 691 8.13 22.40 11.91
C SER A 691 6.68 22.77 11.60
N GLN A 692 6.14 23.74 12.34
CA GLN A 692 4.81 24.30 12.14
C GLN A 692 4.93 25.75 11.67
N ALA A 693 4.24 26.10 10.59
CA ALA A 693 4.04 27.49 10.19
C ALA A 693 2.67 27.99 10.67
N ALA A 694 2.59 29.25 11.09
CA ALA A 694 1.33 29.94 11.34
C ALA A 694 1.10 31.05 10.30
N PHE A 695 -0.07 31.01 9.69
CA PHE A 695 -0.56 31.98 8.72
C PHE A 695 -1.63 32.84 9.40
N THR A 696 -1.18 33.91 10.05
CA THR A 696 -2.06 34.86 10.76
C THR A 696 -2.85 35.69 9.75
N ASP A 697 -4.16 35.86 9.99
CA ASP A 697 -5.09 36.53 9.07
C ASP A 697 -4.92 36.03 7.63
N VAL A 698 -5.05 34.70 7.44
CA VAL A 698 -4.67 34.00 6.21
C VAL A 698 -5.35 34.56 4.96
N VAL A 699 -6.56 35.10 5.11
CA VAL A 699 -7.30 35.70 3.99
C VAL A 699 -6.67 37.03 3.57
N ASP A 700 -6.27 37.90 4.52
CA ASP A 700 -5.51 39.13 4.20
C ASP A 700 -4.11 38.83 3.67
N LEU A 701 -3.46 37.81 4.26
CA LEU A 701 -2.12 37.37 3.83
C LEU A 701 -2.11 37.00 2.34
N LEU A 702 -3.15 36.30 1.88
CA LEU A 702 -3.33 35.95 0.47
C LEU A 702 -3.82 37.14 -0.37
N GLY A 703 -4.13 38.29 0.22
CA GLY A 703 -4.67 39.47 -0.47
C GLY A 703 -6.17 39.40 -0.76
N GLY A 704 -6.88 38.50 -0.06
CA GLY A 704 -8.33 38.32 -0.12
C GLY A 704 -9.09 39.17 0.89
N ASN A 705 -10.43 39.05 0.85
CA ASN A 705 -11.36 39.66 1.79
C ASN A 705 -12.65 38.83 1.80
N GLY A 706 -13.46 38.97 2.85
CA GLY A 706 -14.68 38.18 3.03
C GLY A 706 -14.42 36.83 3.69
N SER A 707 -15.36 35.91 3.54
CA SER A 707 -15.30 34.56 4.09
C SER A 707 -15.34 33.52 2.97
N GLY A 708 -14.80 32.34 3.23
CA GLY A 708 -14.68 31.26 2.27
C GLY A 708 -14.04 30.02 2.89
N ALA A 709 -13.63 29.08 2.05
CA ALA A 709 -12.86 27.91 2.47
C ALA A 709 -11.39 28.05 2.05
N LEU A 710 -10.48 27.38 2.75
CA LEU A 710 -9.06 27.35 2.40
C LEU A 710 -8.66 25.91 2.05
N GLU A 711 -8.14 25.73 0.85
CA GLU A 711 -7.54 24.50 0.38
C GLU A 711 -6.02 24.56 0.64
N VAL A 712 -5.46 23.51 1.24
CA VAL A 712 -4.05 23.37 1.60
C VAL A 712 -3.51 22.16 0.85
N ILE A 713 -2.66 22.40 -0.15
CA ILE A 713 -2.11 21.38 -1.03
C ILE A 713 -0.62 21.24 -0.72
N SER A 714 -0.12 20.01 -0.57
CA SER A 714 1.27 19.75 -0.21
C SER A 714 1.86 18.57 -0.99
N ASP A 715 3.15 18.66 -1.30
CA ASP A 715 3.92 17.56 -1.89
C ASP A 715 4.36 16.50 -0.88
N ALA A 716 4.30 16.78 0.43
CA ALA A 716 4.40 15.81 1.52
C ALA A 716 3.14 15.79 2.42
N THR A 717 3.05 14.82 3.32
CA THR A 717 1.99 14.76 4.33
C THR A 717 2.17 15.91 5.31
N VAL A 718 1.09 16.66 5.53
CA VAL A 718 1.04 17.82 6.44
C VAL A 718 -0.23 17.72 7.27
N PHE A 719 -0.29 18.43 8.38
CA PHE A 719 -1.50 18.59 9.17
C PHE A 719 -1.88 20.05 9.23
N ALA A 720 -3.17 20.36 9.20
CA ALA A 720 -3.63 21.73 9.30
C ALA A 720 -4.79 21.89 10.29
N ALA A 721 -4.79 23.00 10.99
CA ALA A 721 -5.89 23.44 11.84
C ALA A 721 -6.01 24.96 11.75
N SER A 722 -7.17 25.48 12.11
CA SER A 722 -7.44 26.91 12.04
C SER A 722 -8.01 27.43 13.33
N ARG A 723 -7.98 28.75 13.49
CA ARG A 723 -8.72 29.48 14.51
C ARG A 723 -9.41 30.67 13.87
N THR A 724 -10.70 30.84 14.11
CA THR A 724 -11.48 32.01 13.67
C THR A 724 -11.93 32.85 14.86
N TYR A 725 -11.51 34.11 14.96
CA TYR A 725 -11.67 34.98 16.13
C TYR A 725 -12.15 36.39 15.77
N ASN A 726 -12.63 37.14 16.77
CA ASN A 726 -13.13 38.51 16.59
C ASN A 726 -12.17 39.54 17.19
N ILE A 727 -11.80 40.58 16.43
CA ILE A 727 -10.83 41.61 16.85
C ILE A 727 -11.45 42.86 17.50
N SER A 728 -12.76 42.91 17.72
CA SER A 728 -13.45 44.06 18.37
C SER A 728 -13.09 44.23 19.86
N GLY A 729 -13.34 45.41 20.45
CA GLY A 729 -12.76 45.88 21.74
C GLY A 729 -13.11 45.11 23.03
N GLY A 730 -13.89 44.04 22.95
CA GLY A 730 -14.10 43.04 24.02
C GLY A 730 -13.95 41.60 23.52
N GLY A 731 -13.28 41.43 22.36
CA GLY A 731 -13.39 40.29 21.47
C GLY A 731 -12.94 38.95 22.06
N THR A 732 -13.69 37.92 21.68
CA THR A 732 -13.50 36.54 22.09
C THR A 732 -12.48 35.82 21.20
N PHE A 733 -11.78 34.87 21.81
CA PHE A 733 -10.65 34.14 21.27
C PHE A 733 -11.10 32.79 20.72
N GLY A 734 -11.62 32.83 19.49
CA GLY A 734 -11.32 31.78 18.53
C GLY A 734 -12.16 30.50 18.58
N GLN A 735 -12.81 30.17 17.47
CA GLN A 735 -13.26 28.82 17.15
C GLN A 735 -12.17 28.07 16.42
N SER A 736 -11.79 26.88 16.90
CA SER A 736 -10.86 26.03 16.16
C SER A 736 -11.61 25.08 15.24
N TYR A 737 -11.14 24.97 14.01
CA TYR A 737 -11.59 23.96 13.07
C TYR A 737 -10.38 23.17 12.58
N PRO A 738 -10.33 21.84 12.81
CA PRO A 738 -9.34 21.00 12.14
C PRO A 738 -9.59 21.06 10.64
N ALA A 739 -8.53 20.96 9.84
CA ALA A 739 -8.70 20.77 8.42
C ALA A 739 -9.35 19.40 8.15
N THR A 740 -10.17 19.37 7.11
CA THR A 740 -10.99 18.24 6.71
C THR A 740 -10.48 17.68 5.40
N GLU A 741 -10.39 16.36 5.31
CA GLU A 741 -10.13 15.67 4.06
C GLU A 741 -11.43 15.22 3.39
N ILE A 742 -11.36 14.86 2.11
CA ILE A 742 -12.54 14.39 1.36
C ILE A 742 -13.22 13.17 2.01
N ASN A 743 -12.48 12.33 2.73
CA ASN A 743 -12.98 11.15 3.45
C ASN A 743 -13.80 11.49 4.71
N GLN A 744 -13.72 12.73 5.18
CA GLN A 744 -14.48 13.24 6.32
C GLN A 744 -15.67 14.08 5.86
N ALA A 745 -15.88 14.22 4.54
CA ALA A 745 -17.03 14.90 3.95
C ALA A 745 -18.14 13.91 3.60
N LEU A 746 -19.37 14.40 3.54
CA LEU A 746 -20.51 13.59 3.14
C LEU A 746 -20.43 13.22 1.66
N LEU A 747 -20.65 11.93 1.38
CA LEU A 747 -20.78 11.33 0.05
C LEU A 747 -22.26 11.16 -0.34
N LEU A 748 -22.50 10.76 -1.57
CA LEU A 748 -23.81 10.58 -2.17
C LEU A 748 -24.68 9.64 -1.34
N GLY A 749 -25.83 10.13 -0.90
CA GLY A 749 -26.77 9.37 -0.08
C GLY A 749 -26.45 9.39 1.42
N GLU A 750 -25.31 9.92 1.84
CA GLU A 750 -24.97 10.09 3.24
C GLU A 750 -25.64 11.33 3.86
N SER A 751 -25.69 11.34 5.19
CA SER A 751 -26.22 12.47 5.95
C SER A 751 -25.56 12.61 7.32
N ALA A 752 -25.39 13.85 7.77
CA ALA A 752 -24.99 14.19 9.12
C ALA A 752 -25.94 15.21 9.74
N VAL A 753 -25.81 15.43 11.05
CA VAL A 753 -26.60 16.39 11.80
C VAL A 753 -25.72 17.48 12.43
N LEU A 754 -26.28 18.69 12.54
CA LEU A 754 -25.74 19.80 13.32
C LEU A 754 -26.63 19.95 14.57
N PRO A 755 -26.24 19.37 15.72
CA PRO A 755 -27.02 19.44 16.94
C PRO A 755 -26.90 20.80 17.63
N HIS A 756 -27.72 21.04 18.64
CA HIS A 756 -27.58 22.17 19.56
C HIS A 756 -27.55 23.56 18.89
N LEU A 757 -28.34 23.75 17.82
CA LEU A 757 -28.51 25.05 17.18
C LEU A 757 -29.46 25.94 17.99
N ALA A 758 -29.25 27.26 17.94
CA ALA A 758 -30.13 28.23 18.59
C ALA A 758 -30.25 29.52 17.75
N GLU A 759 -31.48 29.88 17.40
CA GLU A 759 -31.85 31.17 16.82
C GLU A 759 -32.97 31.71 17.70
N GLU A 760 -32.73 32.81 18.41
CA GLU A 760 -33.71 33.49 19.27
C GLU A 760 -33.28 34.95 19.54
N GLU A 761 -33.92 35.66 20.48
CA GLU A 761 -33.56 37.06 20.78
C GLU A 761 -32.07 37.21 21.17
N ASP A 762 -31.58 36.27 21.97
CA ASP A 762 -30.22 36.29 22.51
C ASP A 762 -29.19 35.59 21.61
N PHE A 763 -29.60 34.71 20.68
CA PHE A 763 -28.69 33.91 19.85
C PHE A 763 -28.99 33.95 18.37
N ARG A 764 -27.96 33.78 17.54
CA ARG A 764 -28.09 33.58 16.09
C ARG A 764 -27.30 32.37 15.62
N THR A 765 -27.85 31.63 14.68
CA THR A 765 -27.23 30.48 14.04
C THR A 765 -26.73 30.84 12.64
N ASN A 766 -25.51 30.40 12.36
CA ASN A 766 -24.94 30.36 11.02
C ASN A 766 -24.75 28.89 10.63
N ILE A 767 -25.03 28.54 9.38
CA ILE A 767 -24.71 27.21 8.81
C ILE A 767 -23.94 27.45 7.53
N GLY A 768 -22.71 26.93 7.46
CA GLY A 768 -21.87 26.99 6.27
C GLY A 768 -21.80 25.63 5.59
N LEU A 769 -21.79 25.64 4.27
CA LEU A 769 -21.62 24.46 3.42
C LEU A 769 -20.48 24.71 2.44
N VAL A 770 -19.63 23.71 2.24
CA VAL A 770 -18.60 23.73 1.21
C VAL A 770 -18.60 22.41 0.46
N ASN A 771 -18.43 22.50 -0.86
CA ASN A 771 -18.12 21.35 -1.69
C ASN A 771 -16.60 21.25 -1.85
N ILE A 772 -15.99 20.28 -1.17
CA ILE A 772 -14.55 19.98 -1.26
C ILE A 772 -14.25 18.86 -2.27
N GLY A 773 -15.30 18.33 -2.91
CA GLY A 773 -15.21 17.34 -3.98
C GLY A 773 -14.80 17.93 -5.33
N GLY A 774 -14.44 17.04 -6.26
CA GLY A 774 -14.00 17.41 -7.61
C GLY A 774 -15.14 17.68 -8.61
N THR A 775 -16.39 17.43 -8.24
CA THR A 775 -17.58 17.54 -9.10
C THR A 775 -18.64 18.42 -8.45
N PRO A 776 -19.54 19.06 -9.24
CA PRO A 776 -20.68 19.78 -8.68
C PRO A 776 -21.56 18.84 -7.84
N ALA A 777 -22.06 19.35 -6.71
CA ALA A 777 -22.87 18.59 -5.77
C ALA A 777 -24.08 19.39 -5.30
N THR A 778 -25.12 18.70 -4.83
CA THR A 778 -26.33 19.30 -4.26
C THR A 778 -26.55 18.79 -2.84
N ALA A 779 -26.51 19.70 -1.87
CA ALA A 779 -26.80 19.42 -0.47
C ALA A 779 -28.27 19.74 -0.15
N ALA A 780 -28.97 18.86 0.55
CA ALA A 780 -30.25 19.16 1.17
C ALA A 780 -30.07 19.48 2.66
N LEU A 781 -30.46 20.69 3.05
CA LEU A 781 -30.44 21.19 4.43
C LEU A 781 -31.86 21.18 5.00
N GLU A 782 -32.10 20.38 6.02
CA GLU A 782 -33.38 20.25 6.74
C GLU A 782 -33.24 20.83 8.15
N LEU A 783 -34.10 21.77 8.53
CA LEU A 783 -34.08 22.43 9.84
C LEU A 783 -35.20 21.89 10.73
N PHE A 784 -34.87 21.54 11.97
CA PHE A 784 -35.81 20.98 12.95
C PHE A 784 -35.80 21.79 14.25
N ASP A 785 -36.94 21.88 14.92
CA ASP A 785 -37.01 22.33 16.31
C ASP A 785 -36.55 21.24 17.29
N GLY A 786 -36.41 21.57 18.59
CA GLY A 786 -36.03 20.59 19.62
C GLY A 786 -37.03 19.43 19.79
N LEU A 787 -38.28 19.59 19.34
CA LEU A 787 -39.31 18.55 19.38
C LEU A 787 -39.28 17.64 18.13
N GLY A 788 -38.35 17.87 17.19
CA GLY A 788 -38.22 17.10 15.96
C GLY A 788 -39.19 17.51 14.85
N THR A 789 -39.86 18.66 14.96
CA THR A 789 -40.72 19.19 13.90
C THR A 789 -39.84 19.76 12.79
N LEU A 790 -40.01 19.29 11.55
CA LEU A 790 -39.37 19.89 10.39
C LEU A 790 -39.93 21.30 10.15
N LEU A 791 -39.07 22.31 10.27
CA LEU A 791 -39.39 23.72 10.04
C LEU A 791 -39.19 24.11 8.59
N ALA A 792 -38.12 23.60 7.94
CA ALA A 792 -37.78 23.94 6.57
C ALA A 792 -36.86 22.91 5.90
N LYS A 793 -36.86 22.92 4.56
CA LYS A 793 -35.95 22.15 3.72
C LYS A 793 -35.47 23.00 2.54
N LEU A 794 -34.16 23.08 2.34
CA LEU A 794 -33.50 23.84 1.29
C LEU A 794 -32.62 22.91 0.45
N GLU A 795 -32.59 23.12 -0.87
CA GLU A 795 -31.69 22.42 -1.79
C GLU A 795 -30.63 23.40 -2.30
N ILE A 796 -29.37 23.08 -2.06
CA ILE A 796 -28.24 24.01 -2.18
C ILE A 796 -27.24 23.41 -3.17
N PRO A 797 -27.26 23.84 -4.45
CA PRO A 797 -26.26 23.43 -5.43
C PRO A 797 -24.93 24.17 -5.19
N LEU A 798 -23.84 23.42 -5.21
CA LEU A 798 -22.47 23.88 -4.93
C LEU A 798 -21.51 23.37 -6.01
N GLN A 799 -20.79 24.28 -6.66
CA GLN A 799 -19.65 23.94 -7.51
C GLN A 799 -18.44 23.47 -6.67
N PRO A 800 -17.47 22.75 -7.25
CA PRO A 800 -16.21 22.43 -6.57
C PRO A 800 -15.53 23.67 -5.99
N GLY A 801 -15.17 23.62 -4.71
CA GLY A 801 -14.61 24.73 -3.94
C GLY A 801 -15.60 25.85 -3.59
N GLU A 802 -16.87 25.76 -4.02
CA GLU A 802 -17.88 26.74 -3.66
C GLU A 802 -18.23 26.59 -2.17
N TRP A 803 -18.05 27.68 -1.45
CA TRP A 803 -18.46 27.83 -0.07
C TRP A 803 -19.68 28.75 0.00
N ARG A 804 -20.70 28.34 0.77
CA ARG A 804 -21.90 29.13 1.03
C ARG A 804 -22.21 29.21 2.51
N LEU A 805 -22.05 30.43 3.02
CA LEU A 805 -22.59 30.90 4.28
C LEU A 805 -22.90 32.38 4.07
N GLU A 806 -24.12 32.80 4.34
CA GLU A 806 -24.34 34.21 4.68
C GLU A 806 -24.72 34.29 6.16
N VAL A 807 -24.65 35.50 6.73
CA VAL A 807 -25.13 35.73 8.09
C VAL A 807 -26.66 35.82 8.02
N ARG A 808 -27.35 34.79 8.54
CA ARG A 808 -28.83 34.60 8.59
C ARG A 808 -29.64 34.16 7.33
N PRO A 809 -29.08 33.78 6.16
CA PRO A 809 -29.88 33.57 4.96
C PRO A 809 -30.71 32.31 5.03
N TYR A 810 -30.22 31.16 5.54
CA TYR A 810 -30.98 29.92 5.44
C TYR A 810 -32.22 29.93 6.34
N LEU A 811 -32.10 30.49 7.54
CA LEU A 811 -33.24 30.68 8.43
C LEU A 811 -34.18 31.78 7.91
N GLU A 812 -33.66 32.92 7.43
CA GLU A 812 -34.49 33.98 6.86
C GLU A 812 -35.18 33.57 5.54
N GLU A 813 -34.48 32.87 4.65
CA GLU A 813 -34.96 32.28 3.39
C GLU A 813 -36.06 31.24 3.66
N ALA A 814 -35.85 30.42 4.69
CA ALA A 814 -36.84 29.48 5.18
C ALA A 814 -38.01 30.13 5.94
N GLY A 815 -37.89 31.40 6.34
CA GLY A 815 -38.87 32.08 7.19
C GLY A 815 -38.90 31.59 8.65
N VAL A 816 -37.80 30.98 9.13
CA VAL A 816 -37.62 30.50 10.51
C VAL A 816 -37.01 31.63 11.34
N THR A 817 -37.72 32.06 12.39
CA THR A 817 -37.26 33.13 13.29
C THR A 817 -36.87 32.64 14.68
N ASP A 818 -37.15 31.37 14.99
CA ASP A 818 -36.84 30.73 16.26
C ASP A 818 -36.62 29.22 16.03
N LEU A 819 -35.54 28.66 16.56
CA LEU A 819 -35.23 27.22 16.47
C LEU A 819 -35.63 26.43 17.72
N HIS A 820 -35.94 27.07 18.85
CA HIS A 820 -36.28 26.42 20.12
C HIS A 820 -35.32 25.27 20.51
N SER A 821 -34.01 25.55 20.56
CA SER A 821 -32.95 24.55 20.78
C SER A 821 -32.97 23.42 19.73
N GLY A 822 -33.09 23.81 18.47
CA GLY A 822 -33.23 22.92 17.32
C GLY A 822 -31.93 22.27 16.85
N TRP A 823 -32.02 21.64 15.68
CA TRP A 823 -30.91 20.97 15.01
C TRP A 823 -31.15 20.96 13.50
N ALA A 824 -30.11 20.68 12.72
CA ALA A 824 -30.23 20.54 11.27
C ALA A 824 -29.74 19.18 10.80
N ARG A 825 -30.30 18.68 9.70
CA ARG A 825 -29.76 17.55 8.93
C ARG A 825 -29.24 18.06 7.61
N VAL A 826 -28.04 17.60 7.23
CA VAL A 826 -27.46 17.82 5.91
C VAL A 826 -27.33 16.47 5.23
N SER A 827 -27.78 16.36 3.97
CA SER A 827 -27.67 15.15 3.17
C SER A 827 -27.25 15.47 1.74
N VAL A 828 -26.52 14.57 1.09
CA VAL A 828 -26.05 14.75 -0.29
C VAL A 828 -27.02 14.06 -1.24
N GLN A 829 -27.58 14.84 -2.17
CA GLN A 829 -28.59 14.37 -3.12
C GLN A 829 -28.00 14.01 -4.49
N ASP A 830 -26.91 14.67 -4.86
CA ASP A 830 -26.19 14.50 -6.12
C ASP A 830 -24.74 14.99 -5.94
N GLY A 831 -23.77 14.38 -6.62
CA GLY A 831 -22.33 14.59 -6.39
C GLY A 831 -21.84 14.11 -5.02
N ASP A 832 -20.63 14.52 -4.63
CA ASP A 832 -19.94 14.08 -3.40
C ASP A 832 -19.10 15.21 -2.78
N GLY A 833 -18.69 15.06 -1.52
CA GLY A 833 -17.69 15.90 -0.87
C GLY A 833 -18.26 17.14 -0.18
N ILE A 834 -19.44 17.03 0.43
CA ILE A 834 -20.06 18.13 1.17
C ILE A 834 -19.62 18.15 2.63
N VAL A 835 -19.07 19.27 3.08
CA VAL A 835 -18.81 19.54 4.51
C VAL A 835 -19.78 20.61 5.00
N ALA A 836 -20.38 20.37 6.16
CA ALA A 836 -21.28 21.30 6.82
C ALA A 836 -20.75 21.70 8.20
N LEU A 837 -20.93 22.96 8.56
CA LEU A 837 -20.59 23.51 9.86
C LEU A 837 -21.65 24.47 10.34
N GLY A 838 -21.86 24.52 11.65
CA GLY A 838 -22.68 25.52 12.30
C GLY A 838 -21.88 26.41 13.23
N SER A 839 -22.44 27.56 13.58
CA SER A 839 -22.02 28.33 14.75
C SER A 839 -23.23 28.99 15.41
N VAL A 840 -23.33 28.91 16.72
CA VAL A 840 -24.31 29.66 17.52
C VAL A 840 -23.61 30.85 18.16
N ILE A 841 -24.11 32.05 17.92
CA ILE A 841 -23.46 33.28 18.36
C ILE A 841 -24.36 34.05 19.30
N ASP A 842 -23.82 34.44 20.45
CA ASP A 842 -24.47 35.37 21.37
C ASP A 842 -24.58 36.76 20.73
N ASN A 843 -25.79 37.31 20.69
CA ASN A 843 -26.11 38.62 20.12
C ASN A 843 -25.60 39.78 20.98
N ILE A 844 -25.38 39.56 22.28
CA ILE A 844 -24.89 40.54 23.25
C ILE A 844 -23.37 40.60 23.22
N SER A 845 -22.69 39.47 23.45
CA SER A 845 -21.22 39.43 23.52
C SER A 845 -20.56 39.33 22.14
N GLY A 846 -21.28 38.81 21.14
CA GLY A 846 -20.71 38.48 19.83
C GLY A 846 -19.87 37.20 19.85
N ASP A 847 -19.90 36.44 20.94
CA ASP A 847 -19.10 35.24 21.15
C ASP A 847 -19.73 34.01 20.48
N PRO A 848 -18.97 33.23 19.67
CA PRO A 848 -19.56 32.13 18.92
C PRO A 848 -19.15 30.76 19.51
N THR A 849 -20.07 29.81 19.51
CA THR A 849 -19.80 28.39 19.78
C THR A 849 -19.89 27.60 18.47
N SER A 850 -18.85 26.85 18.12
CA SER A 850 -18.84 26.01 16.91
C SER A 850 -19.81 24.86 17.06
N VAL A 851 -20.48 24.49 15.97
CA VAL A 851 -21.25 23.26 15.87
C VAL A 851 -20.67 22.46 14.73
N ILE A 852 -20.02 21.36 15.04
CA ILE A 852 -19.41 20.48 14.04
C ILE A 852 -20.45 19.43 13.65
N MET A 853 -20.49 19.07 12.37
CA MET A 853 -21.36 17.99 11.92
C MET A 853 -21.04 16.68 12.65
N ALA A 854 -22.08 15.93 12.97
CA ALA A 854 -21.99 14.67 13.68
C ALA A 854 -22.76 13.60 12.90
N GLU A 855 -22.12 12.45 12.66
CA GLU A 855 -22.78 11.32 12.05
C GLU A 855 -23.60 10.54 13.08
N PRO A 856 -24.83 10.10 12.74
CA PRO A 856 -25.58 9.18 13.58
C PRO A 856 -24.80 7.87 13.80
N PRO A 857 -24.74 7.33 15.02
CA PRO A 857 -24.10 6.04 15.26
C PRO A 857 -24.73 4.92 14.40
N ALA A 858 -23.90 4.11 13.74
CA ALA A 858 -24.34 3.04 12.84
C ALA A 858 -25.18 1.94 13.53
N SER A 859 -25.08 1.78 14.86
CA SER A 859 -25.89 0.82 15.63
C SER A 859 -26.18 1.28 17.06
N SER A 860 -27.27 0.77 17.64
CA SER A 860 -27.64 1.00 19.04
C SER A 860 -26.73 0.21 20.00
N GLY A 861 -26.29 0.83 21.10
CA GLY A 861 -25.62 0.15 22.22
C GLY A 861 -24.13 0.44 22.40
N GLY A 862 -23.48 1.17 21.48
CA GLY A 862 -22.13 1.69 21.66
C GLY A 862 -22.08 2.84 22.68
N ALA A 863 -20.97 2.96 23.41
CA ALA A 863 -20.73 4.11 24.28
C ALA A 863 -20.18 5.30 23.49
N GLY A 864 -20.82 6.47 23.61
CA GLY A 864 -20.26 7.77 23.21
C GLY A 864 -19.69 8.49 24.42
N TRP A 865 -18.68 9.34 24.20
CA TRP A 865 -17.99 10.04 25.28
C TRP A 865 -17.90 11.54 25.03
N ILE A 866 -18.20 12.35 26.04
CA ILE A 866 -17.73 13.73 26.09
C ILE A 866 -16.46 13.75 26.95
N PRO A 867 -15.30 14.13 26.39
CA PRO A 867 -14.01 13.99 27.08
C PRO A 867 -13.94 14.86 28.34
N GLU A 868 -14.60 16.02 28.33
CA GLU A 868 -14.66 16.93 29.47
C GLU A 868 -16.08 17.50 29.68
N VAL A 869 -16.59 17.34 30.90
CA VAL A 869 -17.71 18.09 31.46
C VAL A 869 -17.31 18.65 32.82
N THR A 870 -17.80 19.83 33.18
CA THR A 870 -17.35 20.51 34.40
C THR A 870 -18.45 21.32 35.12
N HIS A 871 -18.30 21.40 36.44
CA HIS A 871 -18.91 22.36 37.33
C HIS A 871 -17.89 22.76 38.39
N VAL A 872 -17.04 23.74 38.09
CA VAL A 872 -15.96 24.17 38.99
C VAL A 872 -15.70 25.68 38.91
N PRO A 873 -15.22 26.29 40.01
CA PRO A 873 -14.52 27.56 39.92
C PRO A 873 -13.17 27.35 39.23
N GLY A 874 -12.85 28.20 38.25
CA GLY A 874 -11.56 28.22 37.58
C GLY A 874 -10.62 29.31 38.11
N LEU A 875 -9.48 29.50 37.45
CA LEU A 875 -8.56 30.61 37.74
C LEU A 875 -9.22 31.97 37.43
N HIS A 876 -8.71 33.03 38.05
CA HIS A 876 -9.15 34.41 37.82
C HIS A 876 -10.68 34.65 37.96
N GLN A 877 -11.32 33.98 38.93
CA GLN A 877 -12.75 34.11 39.24
C GLN A 877 -13.71 33.56 38.16
N SER A 878 -13.20 32.80 37.18
CA SER A 878 -14.06 32.07 36.23
C SER A 878 -14.89 30.99 36.94
N GLN A 879 -16.06 30.68 36.39
CA GLN A 879 -16.96 29.63 36.85
C GLN A 879 -17.42 28.80 35.66
N TRP A 880 -16.85 27.61 35.51
CA TRP A 880 -17.07 26.74 34.36
C TRP A 880 -18.28 25.83 34.57
N ARG A 881 -19.10 25.70 33.54
CA ARG A 881 -20.29 24.83 33.46
C ARG A 881 -20.34 24.11 32.13
N SER A 882 -20.96 22.93 32.11
CA SER A 882 -21.18 22.18 30.87
C SER A 882 -22.65 21.82 30.69
N ASP A 883 -23.19 22.13 29.52
CA ASP A 883 -24.49 21.63 29.05
C ASP A 883 -24.25 20.47 28.07
N VAL A 884 -25.19 19.53 27.99
CA VAL A 884 -25.12 18.37 27.07
C VAL A 884 -26.41 18.25 26.29
N ALA A 885 -26.31 18.26 24.96
CA ALA A 885 -27.42 17.98 24.06
C ALA A 885 -27.42 16.51 23.62
N LEU A 886 -28.58 15.89 23.69
CA LEU A 886 -28.84 14.49 23.32
C LEU A 886 -29.89 14.48 22.20
N LEU A 887 -29.47 14.15 20.98
CA LEU A 887 -30.34 14.06 19.80
C LEU A 887 -30.57 12.60 19.44
N ASN A 888 -31.80 12.13 19.60
CA ASN A 888 -32.18 10.77 19.20
C ASN A 888 -32.57 10.74 17.73
N THR A 889 -31.71 10.16 16.91
CA THR A 889 -31.93 9.99 15.46
C THR A 889 -32.68 8.70 15.11
N GLY A 890 -32.93 7.83 16.10
CA GLY A 890 -33.66 6.57 15.92
C GLY A 890 -35.16 6.76 15.79
N GLU A 891 -35.84 5.69 15.35
CA GLU A 891 -37.28 5.67 15.09
C GLU A 891 -38.13 5.51 16.36
N GLN A 892 -37.50 5.17 17.50
CA GLN A 892 -38.18 4.91 18.78
C GLN A 892 -37.60 5.79 19.88
N THR A 893 -38.33 5.94 21.00
CA THR A 893 -37.80 6.55 22.22
C THR A 893 -36.55 5.79 22.69
N SER A 894 -35.48 6.53 22.97
CA SER A 894 -34.22 5.99 23.44
C SER A 894 -34.11 6.14 24.96
N THR A 895 -33.79 5.07 25.68
CA THR A 895 -33.33 5.17 27.06
C THR A 895 -31.83 5.41 27.02
N VAL A 896 -31.41 6.59 27.49
CA VAL A 896 -30.02 7.04 27.53
C VAL A 896 -29.52 6.91 28.96
N THR A 897 -28.42 6.18 29.15
CA THR A 897 -27.70 6.10 30.43
C THR A 897 -26.45 6.97 30.35
N LEU A 898 -26.36 7.95 31.24
CA LEU A 898 -25.26 8.89 31.37
C LEU A 898 -24.40 8.45 32.56
N ARG A 899 -23.08 8.28 32.39
CA ARG A 899 -22.14 7.99 33.46
C ARG A 899 -21.06 9.07 33.55
N TYR A 900 -21.04 9.80 34.64
CA TYR A 900 -20.02 10.81 34.92
C TYR A 900 -18.86 10.17 35.67
N HIS A 901 -17.67 10.24 35.08
CA HIS A 901 -16.41 9.74 35.63
C HIS A 901 -15.58 10.93 36.16
N GLY A 902 -15.70 11.22 37.45
CA GLY A 902 -14.97 12.31 38.11
C GLY A 902 -14.07 11.84 39.25
N ASN A 903 -13.39 12.77 39.91
CA ASN A 903 -12.45 12.49 41.02
C ASN A 903 -13.05 11.71 42.21
N GLY A 904 -14.38 11.67 42.34
CA GLY A 904 -15.11 10.92 43.38
C GLY A 904 -15.54 9.50 42.98
N GLY A 905 -15.17 9.04 41.78
CA GLY A 905 -15.65 7.81 41.15
C GLY A 905 -16.77 8.05 40.12
N THR A 906 -17.37 6.97 39.63
CA THR A 906 -18.41 7.02 38.60
C THR A 906 -19.81 7.19 39.19
N LEU A 907 -20.57 8.17 38.70
CA LEU A 907 -21.99 8.37 38.98
C LEU A 907 -22.81 8.06 37.74
N SER A 908 -24.09 7.71 37.88
CA SER A 908 -24.94 7.38 36.73
C SER A 908 -26.38 7.85 36.89
N MET A 909 -26.98 8.29 35.78
CA MET A 909 -28.40 8.66 35.67
C MET A 909 -28.97 8.20 34.32
N GLN A 910 -30.29 8.28 34.17
CA GLN A 910 -30.98 7.88 32.95
C GLN A 910 -31.97 8.95 32.50
N GLU A 911 -32.04 9.15 31.18
CA GLU A 911 -33.01 10.02 30.52
C GLU A 911 -33.72 9.26 29.39
N ASN A 912 -34.94 9.70 29.04
CA ASN A 912 -35.70 9.12 27.93
C ASN A 912 -35.93 10.15 26.85
N ILE A 913 -35.24 9.97 25.72
CA ILE A 913 -35.26 10.92 24.61
C ILE A 913 -36.23 10.43 23.53
N GLY A 914 -37.21 11.25 23.16
CA GLY A 914 -38.18 10.93 22.11
C GLY A 914 -37.53 10.65 20.74
N ALA A 915 -38.21 9.92 19.86
CA ALA A 915 -37.72 9.69 18.50
C ALA A 915 -37.65 11.03 17.72
N GLY A 916 -36.51 11.34 17.11
CA GLY A 916 -36.30 12.58 16.35
C GLY A 916 -36.18 13.85 17.20
N THR A 917 -36.19 13.76 18.53
CA THR A 917 -36.16 14.93 19.43
C THR A 917 -34.74 15.19 19.95
N GLN A 918 -34.47 16.45 20.29
CA GLN A 918 -33.26 16.88 21.00
C GLN A 918 -33.61 17.36 22.41
N GLU A 919 -32.88 16.87 23.40
CA GLU A 919 -32.96 17.36 24.78
C GLU A 919 -31.62 17.97 25.21
N VAL A 920 -31.66 19.16 25.82
CA VAL A 920 -30.48 19.85 26.33
C VAL A 920 -30.51 19.83 27.85
N LEU A 921 -29.57 19.10 28.44
CA LEU A 921 -29.36 18.99 29.87
C LEU A 921 -28.39 20.08 30.32
N GLY A 922 -28.91 21.10 31.00
CA GLY A 922 -28.12 22.19 31.54
C GLY A 922 -27.32 21.80 32.79
N ASP A 923 -26.10 22.30 32.93
CA ASP A 923 -25.20 22.03 34.07
C ASP A 923 -25.18 20.54 34.45
N ILE A 924 -24.72 19.71 33.51
CA ILE A 924 -24.83 18.26 33.60
C ILE A 924 -24.14 17.69 34.85
N VAL A 925 -23.06 18.33 35.33
CA VAL A 925 -22.33 17.87 36.51
C VAL A 925 -23.12 18.17 37.80
N ASP A 926 -23.81 19.31 37.89
CA ASP A 926 -24.73 19.60 39.01
C ASP A 926 -25.92 18.63 39.04
N SER A 927 -26.36 18.15 37.87
CA SER A 927 -27.44 17.16 37.78
C SER A 927 -27.06 15.81 38.44
N PHE A 928 -25.77 15.50 38.54
CA PHE A 928 -25.26 14.37 39.34
C PHE A 928 -25.12 14.69 40.85
N GLY A 929 -25.42 15.92 41.27
CA GLY A 929 -25.32 16.39 42.65
C GLY A 929 -23.88 16.61 43.13
N VAL A 930 -22.95 16.87 42.22
CA VAL A 930 -21.52 17.03 42.51
C VAL A 930 -20.94 18.28 41.84
N SER A 931 -19.79 18.71 42.33
CA SER A 931 -18.96 19.74 41.68
C SER A 931 -17.59 19.13 41.38
N GLY A 932 -17.07 19.38 40.18
CA GLY A 932 -15.83 18.79 39.68
C GLY A 932 -15.74 18.86 38.15
N SER A 933 -14.61 18.40 37.62
CA SER A 933 -14.46 18.08 36.19
C SER A 933 -14.29 16.58 36.03
N GLY A 934 -14.75 16.05 34.90
CA GLY A 934 -14.64 14.63 34.57
C GLY A 934 -15.09 14.35 33.15
N ALA A 935 -15.09 13.07 32.78
CA ALA A 935 -15.60 12.62 31.48
C ALA A 935 -17.04 12.13 31.61
N LEU A 936 -17.82 12.23 30.53
CA LEU A 936 -19.19 11.73 30.47
C LEU A 936 -19.30 10.62 29.44
N GLU A 937 -19.56 9.41 29.90
CA GLU A 937 -19.90 8.26 29.06
C GLU A 937 -21.42 8.20 28.85
N VAL A 938 -21.86 7.93 27.63
CA VAL A 938 -23.27 7.89 27.25
C VAL A 938 -23.54 6.60 26.49
N THR A 939 -24.48 5.80 26.97
CA THR A 939 -24.94 4.58 26.28
C THR A 939 -26.45 4.67 26.02
N SER A 940 -26.92 4.18 24.88
CA SER A 940 -28.32 4.37 24.46
C SER A 940 -28.90 3.14 23.77
N THR A 941 -30.23 2.99 23.84
CA THR A 941 -30.97 1.90 23.16
C THR A 941 -31.28 2.19 21.70
N GLN A 942 -31.05 3.42 21.23
CA GLN A 942 -31.15 3.88 19.84
C GLN A 942 -29.93 4.73 19.48
N ALA A 943 -29.77 5.09 18.20
CA ALA A 943 -28.72 5.98 17.73
C ALA A 943 -28.93 7.41 18.27
N VAL A 944 -28.11 7.82 19.25
CA VAL A 944 -28.16 9.13 19.88
C VAL A 944 -26.86 9.88 19.61
N VAL A 945 -26.98 11.04 18.97
CA VAL A 945 -25.89 11.99 18.79
C VAL A 945 -25.76 12.83 20.05
N ILE A 946 -24.53 13.00 20.51
CA ILE A 946 -24.22 13.72 21.76
C ILE A 946 -23.36 14.92 21.39
N SER A 947 -23.64 16.07 21.99
CA SER A 947 -22.72 17.21 21.97
C SER A 947 -22.74 17.91 23.31
N SER A 948 -21.67 18.60 23.65
CA SER A 948 -21.58 19.42 24.85
C SER A 948 -21.25 20.86 24.52
N ARG A 949 -21.53 21.74 25.47
CA ARG A 949 -21.06 23.12 25.51
C ARG A 949 -20.51 23.41 26.89
N THR A 950 -19.25 23.82 26.99
CA THR A 950 -18.60 24.23 28.24
C THR A 950 -18.34 25.73 28.25
N TYR A 951 -18.96 26.46 29.17
CA TYR A 951 -19.01 27.93 29.20
C TYR A 951 -18.65 28.51 30.57
N ASN A 952 -18.37 29.82 30.62
CA ASN A 952 -17.98 30.51 31.83
C ASN A 952 -19.05 31.55 32.26
N LEU A 953 -19.58 31.44 33.47
CA LEU A 953 -20.66 32.28 34.01
C LEU A 953 -20.24 33.72 34.42
N SER A 954 -18.99 34.14 34.21
CA SER A 954 -18.58 35.51 34.57
C SER A 954 -19.26 36.58 33.69
N PRO A 955 -19.42 37.84 34.15
CA PRO A 955 -20.02 38.92 33.35
C PRO A 955 -19.25 39.27 32.06
N GLU A 956 -17.96 38.96 32.03
CA GLU A 956 -17.07 39.03 30.85
C GLU A 956 -16.74 37.62 30.31
N GLY A 957 -17.49 36.62 30.78
CA GLY A 957 -17.31 35.21 30.45
C GLY A 957 -17.81 34.86 29.05
N THR A 958 -17.40 33.69 28.61
CA THR A 958 -17.60 33.22 27.25
C THR A 958 -18.87 32.40 27.14
N PHE A 959 -19.46 32.40 25.95
CA PHE A 959 -20.60 31.57 25.57
C PHE A 959 -20.23 30.08 25.43
N GLY A 960 -18.93 29.78 25.36
CA GLY A 960 -18.36 28.46 25.63
C GLY A 960 -17.85 27.67 24.42
N GLN A 961 -17.12 26.60 24.71
CA GLN A 961 -16.56 25.65 23.75
C GLN A 961 -17.51 24.48 23.51
N SER A 962 -17.65 24.01 22.28
CA SER A 962 -18.43 22.81 21.99
C SER A 962 -17.55 21.60 21.70
N HIS A 963 -18.02 20.43 22.13
CA HIS A 963 -17.45 19.15 21.76
C HIS A 963 -18.56 18.23 21.26
N THR A 964 -18.36 17.62 20.10
CA THR A 964 -19.18 16.49 19.67
C THR A 964 -18.76 15.25 20.44
N GLY A 965 -19.70 14.36 20.73
CA GLY A 965 -19.44 13.06 21.35
C GLY A 965 -18.44 12.24 20.53
N VAL A 966 -17.46 11.66 21.21
CA VAL A 966 -16.39 10.86 20.63
C VAL A 966 -16.73 9.37 20.80
N HIS A 967 -16.57 8.62 19.71
CA HIS A 967 -16.62 7.16 19.70
C HIS A 967 -15.21 6.59 19.45
N SER A 968 -15.02 5.29 19.63
CA SER A 968 -13.71 4.64 19.53
C SER A 968 -12.97 4.85 18.20
N GLY A 969 -13.67 5.21 17.11
CA GLY A 969 -13.07 5.45 15.79
C GLY A 969 -12.28 6.76 15.65
N VAL A 970 -12.50 7.76 16.52
CA VAL A 970 -11.87 9.10 16.45
C VAL A 970 -10.82 9.31 17.55
N ALA A 971 -10.65 8.31 18.41
CA ALA A 971 -9.70 8.32 19.52
C ALA A 971 -8.37 7.66 19.11
N LEU A 972 -7.26 8.00 19.78
CA LEU A 972 -5.96 7.38 19.53
C LEU A 972 -5.99 5.92 20.02
N ALA A 973 -5.64 4.98 19.13
CA ALA A 973 -5.40 3.59 19.48
C ALA A 973 -3.94 3.35 19.90
N THR A 974 -3.63 2.18 20.45
CA THR A 974 -2.28 1.84 20.93
C THR A 974 -1.22 2.06 19.83
N GLU A 975 -0.12 2.68 20.20
CA GLU A 975 1.02 3.07 19.34
C GLU A 975 0.70 4.13 18.27
N GLU A 976 -0.50 4.71 18.30
CA GLU A 976 -0.82 5.84 17.43
C GLU A 976 -0.43 7.17 18.06
N SER A 977 -0.05 8.11 17.19
CA SER A 977 0.26 9.48 17.56
C SER A 977 -0.72 10.44 16.89
N GLY A 978 -0.95 11.59 17.53
CA GLY A 978 -1.60 12.74 16.93
C GLY A 978 -0.92 14.04 17.37
N TYR A 979 -1.35 15.16 16.79
CA TYR A 979 -0.77 16.47 17.03
C TYR A 979 -1.81 17.48 17.53
N LEU A 980 -1.40 18.32 18.49
CA LEU A 980 -2.16 19.48 18.94
C LEU A 980 -1.46 20.72 18.39
N LEU A 981 -2.08 21.38 17.41
CA LEU A 981 -1.49 22.50 16.66
C LEU A 981 -1.83 23.85 17.27
N GLY A 982 -1.02 24.87 16.98
CA GLY A 982 -1.33 26.26 17.36
C GLY A 982 -1.32 26.55 18.87
N LEU A 983 -0.50 25.83 19.64
CA LEU A 983 -0.37 26.05 21.09
C LEU A 983 0.43 27.34 21.37
N ALA A 984 0.13 28.01 22.47
CA ALA A 984 0.79 29.25 22.88
C ALA A 984 0.91 29.39 24.41
N GLU A 985 1.99 30.01 24.86
CA GLU A 985 2.31 30.21 26.28
C GLU A 985 3.10 31.52 26.45
N ASN A 986 2.42 32.64 26.66
CA ASN A 986 3.02 33.98 26.78
C ASN A 986 2.22 34.88 27.76
N SER A 987 2.42 36.20 27.73
CA SER A 987 1.66 37.12 28.59
C SER A 987 0.16 37.09 28.31
N ASP A 988 -0.21 36.80 27.06
CA ASP A 988 -1.57 36.90 26.55
C ASP A 988 -2.26 35.54 26.57
N PHE A 989 -1.52 34.43 26.41
CA PHE A 989 -2.07 33.07 26.30
C PHE A 989 -1.42 32.06 27.25
N ARG A 990 -2.17 31.03 27.62
CA ARG A 990 -1.68 29.85 28.35
C ARG A 990 -2.26 28.57 27.76
N THR A 991 -1.46 27.50 27.73
CA THR A 991 -1.92 26.20 27.19
C THR A 991 -2.28 25.23 28.31
N ASN A 992 -3.36 24.45 28.18
CA ASN A 992 -3.59 23.24 28.97
C ASN A 992 -3.81 22.05 28.03
N ILE A 993 -3.47 20.85 28.48
CA ILE A 993 -3.67 19.60 27.70
C ILE A 993 -4.45 18.60 28.56
N GLY A 994 -5.56 18.11 28.02
CA GLY A 994 -6.46 17.17 28.68
C GLY A 994 -6.48 15.80 28.01
N PHE A 995 -6.71 14.76 28.81
CA PHE A 995 -6.73 13.37 28.37
C PHE A 995 -7.88 12.60 29.02
N THR A 996 -8.56 11.76 28.24
CA THR A 996 -9.58 10.85 28.74
C THR A 996 -9.29 9.42 28.27
N ASN A 997 -9.22 8.47 29.19
CA ASN A 997 -9.14 7.06 28.85
C ASN A 997 -10.53 6.48 28.60
N LEU A 998 -10.85 6.16 27.34
CA LEU A 998 -12.16 5.65 26.95
C LEU A 998 -12.29 4.13 27.13
N SER A 999 -11.21 3.46 27.57
CA SER A 999 -11.15 2.02 27.69
C SER A 999 -11.47 1.52 29.10
N THR A 1000 -11.69 0.21 29.23
CA THR A 1000 -11.94 -0.45 30.52
C THR A 1000 -10.68 -0.83 31.29
N GLY A 1001 -9.48 -0.56 30.75
CA GLY A 1001 -8.19 -0.84 31.36
C GLY A 1001 -7.36 0.42 31.58
N GLU A 1002 -6.18 0.29 32.18
CA GLU A 1002 -5.24 1.40 32.32
C GLU A 1002 -4.61 1.78 30.96
N ALA A 1003 -4.21 3.05 30.83
CA ALA A 1003 -3.54 3.57 29.65
C ALA A 1003 -2.35 4.46 30.05
N THR A 1004 -1.31 4.49 29.21
CA THR A 1004 -0.16 5.38 29.35
C THR A 1004 -0.06 6.25 28.10
N VAL A 1005 -0.08 7.56 28.28
CA VAL A 1005 -0.01 8.54 27.19
C VAL A 1005 1.34 9.26 27.26
N GLY A 1006 2.13 9.19 26.19
CA GLY A 1006 3.35 9.96 26.02
C GLY A 1006 3.08 11.31 25.36
N ILE A 1007 3.74 12.36 25.81
CA ILE A 1007 3.58 13.73 25.32
C ILE A 1007 4.94 14.36 25.07
N GLU A 1008 5.12 14.92 23.88
CA GLU A 1008 6.28 15.71 23.50
C GLU A 1008 5.84 17.12 23.11
N LEU A 1009 6.49 18.13 23.67
CA LEU A 1009 6.21 19.54 23.43
C LEU A 1009 7.27 20.14 22.52
N PHE A 1010 6.86 20.94 21.54
CA PHE A 1010 7.73 21.54 20.55
C PHE A 1010 7.48 23.04 20.40
N THR A 1011 8.54 23.79 20.07
CA THR A 1011 8.37 25.15 19.50
C THR A 1011 7.86 25.06 18.06
N GLY A 1012 7.33 26.15 17.51
CA GLY A 1012 6.92 26.20 16.10
C GLY A 1012 8.06 25.89 15.12
N ALA A 1013 9.31 26.15 15.50
CA ALA A 1013 10.49 25.82 14.70
C ALA A 1013 10.90 24.33 14.76
N GLY A 1014 10.18 23.49 15.53
CA GLY A 1014 10.45 22.06 15.64
C GLY A 1014 11.40 21.64 16.75
N GLU A 1015 11.82 22.57 17.61
CA GLU A 1015 12.68 22.22 18.76
C GLU A 1015 11.85 21.53 19.83
N LYS A 1016 12.19 20.28 20.18
CA LYS A 1016 11.59 19.57 21.32
C LYS A 1016 12.05 20.20 22.64
N VAL A 1017 11.10 20.67 23.45
CA VAL A 1017 11.37 21.43 24.68
C VAL A 1017 11.01 20.67 25.95
N ALA A 1018 10.12 19.67 25.87
CA ALA A 1018 9.83 18.76 26.97
C ALA A 1018 9.25 17.43 26.46
N GLU A 1019 9.34 16.40 27.30
CA GLU A 1019 8.77 15.07 27.07
C GLU A 1019 8.37 14.45 28.42
N TYR A 1020 7.17 13.87 28.52
CA TYR A 1020 6.65 13.25 29.72
C TYR A 1020 5.52 12.26 29.40
N SER A 1021 5.20 11.37 30.36
CA SER A 1021 4.08 10.41 30.22
C SER A 1021 3.07 10.57 31.36
N VAL A 1022 1.81 10.24 31.06
CA VAL A 1022 0.67 10.29 31.99
C VAL A 1022 0.02 8.91 32.04
N GLU A 1023 -0.18 8.39 33.26
CA GLU A 1023 -0.94 7.16 33.49
C GLU A 1023 -2.41 7.51 33.80
N LEU A 1024 -3.34 6.79 33.17
CA LEU A 1024 -4.78 7.00 33.29
C LEU A 1024 -5.48 5.68 33.63
N ALA A 1025 -6.26 5.67 34.72
CA ALA A 1025 -7.21 4.61 35.01
C ALA A 1025 -8.37 4.60 33.98
N ALA A 1026 -9.13 3.50 33.95
CA ALA A 1026 -10.29 3.37 33.08
C ALA A 1026 -11.32 4.49 33.34
N GLY A 1027 -11.71 5.23 32.29
CA GLY A 1027 -12.62 6.37 32.38
C GLY A 1027 -12.02 7.63 33.00
N GLU A 1028 -10.74 7.63 33.38
CA GLU A 1028 -10.11 8.78 34.02
C GLU A 1028 -9.96 9.96 33.05
N TRP A 1029 -10.39 11.14 33.51
CA TRP A 1029 -10.07 12.44 32.92
C TRP A 1029 -8.91 13.08 33.67
N ARG A 1030 -7.92 13.59 32.94
CA ARG A 1030 -6.74 14.26 33.47
C ARG A 1030 -6.48 15.55 32.70
N LEU A 1031 -6.23 16.65 33.43
CA LEU A 1031 -5.86 17.94 32.85
C LEU A 1031 -4.48 18.38 33.34
N GLU A 1032 -3.55 18.59 32.41
CA GLU A 1032 -2.23 19.16 32.65
C GLU A 1032 -2.24 20.66 32.35
N ILE A 1033 -1.99 21.46 33.39
CA ILE A 1033 -2.11 22.92 33.35
C ILE A 1033 -0.75 23.55 33.01
N ARG A 1034 -0.69 24.37 31.96
CA ARG A 1034 0.50 25.13 31.53
C ARG A 1034 1.76 24.27 31.38
N PRO A 1035 1.74 23.15 30.63
CA PRO A 1035 2.86 22.23 30.58
C PRO A 1035 4.13 22.87 29.97
N TYR A 1036 4.00 23.82 29.05
CA TYR A 1036 5.15 24.62 28.55
C TYR A 1036 5.85 25.41 29.66
N ALA A 1037 5.08 26.12 30.50
CA ALA A 1037 5.64 26.88 31.61
C ALA A 1037 6.13 25.97 32.75
N ALA A 1038 5.37 24.92 33.07
CA ALA A 1038 5.62 24.05 34.21
C ALA A 1038 6.77 23.06 34.00
N LEU A 1039 6.93 22.53 32.78
CA LEU A 1039 7.88 21.48 32.47
C LEU A 1039 9.08 21.99 31.66
N ALA A 1040 8.84 22.87 30.68
CA ALA A 1040 9.89 23.44 29.83
C ALA A 1040 10.43 24.80 30.31
N GLY A 1041 9.77 25.45 31.27
CA GLY A 1041 10.13 26.78 31.75
C GLY A 1041 9.91 27.89 30.71
N LEU A 1042 9.13 27.64 29.66
CA LEU A 1042 8.83 28.59 28.60
C LEU A 1042 7.61 29.44 28.97
N THR A 1043 7.76 30.76 28.90
CA THR A 1043 6.70 31.74 29.21
C THR A 1043 6.56 32.82 28.15
N ASP A 1044 7.18 32.62 27.00
CA ASP A 1044 7.19 33.57 25.86
C ASP A 1044 7.22 32.77 24.54
N LEU A 1045 6.21 31.92 24.37
CA LEU A 1045 6.02 31.05 23.22
C LEU A 1045 4.76 31.47 22.47
N ASP A 1046 4.95 32.12 21.32
CA ASP A 1046 3.84 32.54 20.46
C ASP A 1046 3.28 31.38 19.61
N GLN A 1047 4.12 30.37 19.34
CA GLN A 1047 3.77 29.24 18.49
C GLN A 1047 4.47 27.97 18.97
N GLY A 1048 3.68 26.94 19.29
CA GLY A 1048 4.13 25.59 19.58
C GLY A 1048 3.12 24.56 19.12
N PHE A 1049 3.51 23.29 19.26
CA PHE A 1049 2.64 22.14 19.02
C PHE A 1049 3.06 20.99 19.94
N ALA A 1050 2.15 20.06 20.17
CA ALA A 1050 2.45 18.85 20.95
C ALA A 1050 2.19 17.61 20.12
N ARG A 1051 3.07 16.61 20.24
CA ARG A 1051 2.80 15.24 19.79
C ARG A 1051 2.29 14.44 20.98
N VAL A 1052 1.17 13.75 20.81
CA VAL A 1052 0.55 12.89 21.82
C VAL A 1052 0.54 11.46 21.28
N THR A 1053 1.05 10.50 22.04
CA THR A 1053 1.16 9.09 21.64
C THR A 1053 0.53 8.20 22.70
N LEU A 1054 -0.31 7.24 22.30
CA LEU A 1054 -0.80 6.21 23.22
C LEU A 1054 0.23 5.09 23.33
N GLU A 1055 1.08 5.13 24.37
CA GLU A 1055 2.17 4.16 24.57
C GLU A 1055 1.66 2.78 24.99
N SER A 1056 0.61 2.73 25.81
CA SER A 1056 -0.04 1.49 26.23
C SER A 1056 -1.50 1.71 26.61
N GLY A 1057 -2.33 0.68 26.59
CA GLY A 1057 -3.78 0.79 26.76
C GLY A 1057 -4.50 0.83 25.41
N LYS A 1058 -5.84 0.82 25.40
CA LYS A 1058 -6.58 0.59 24.15
C LYS A 1058 -6.91 1.86 23.37
N VAL A 1059 -7.52 2.84 24.04
CA VAL A 1059 -8.13 4.00 23.36
C VAL A 1059 -8.13 5.21 24.30
N ILE A 1060 -7.60 6.35 23.85
CA ILE A 1060 -7.64 7.62 24.58
C ILE A 1060 -8.06 8.79 23.68
N VAL A 1061 -8.63 9.83 24.28
CA VAL A 1061 -8.85 11.13 23.61
C VAL A 1061 -7.93 12.16 24.26
N ALA A 1062 -7.34 13.02 23.44
CA ALA A 1062 -6.57 14.16 23.88
C ALA A 1062 -7.10 15.45 23.25
N LEU A 1063 -7.08 16.53 24.01
CA LEU A 1063 -7.44 17.88 23.55
C LEU A 1063 -6.57 18.91 24.25
N ALA A 1064 -6.43 20.10 23.66
CA ALA A 1064 -5.80 21.23 24.33
C ALA A 1064 -6.74 22.42 24.42
N SER A 1065 -6.41 23.35 25.32
CA SER A 1065 -7.02 24.67 25.38
C SER A 1065 -5.94 25.74 25.38
N VAL A 1066 -6.06 26.70 24.47
CA VAL A 1066 -5.25 27.93 24.47
C VAL A 1066 -6.12 29.04 25.04
N VAL A 1067 -5.82 29.45 26.27
CA VAL A 1067 -6.66 30.37 27.05
C VAL A 1067 -6.09 31.77 27.05
N ASP A 1068 -6.88 32.78 26.66
CA ASP A 1068 -6.52 34.19 26.82
C ASP A 1068 -6.51 34.56 28.31
N ASN A 1069 -5.39 35.11 28.77
CA ASN A 1069 -5.14 35.47 30.17
C ASN A 1069 -5.94 36.69 30.65
N ARG A 1070 -6.44 37.52 29.74
CA ARG A 1070 -7.22 38.74 30.02
C ARG A 1070 -8.70 38.40 30.19
N THR A 1071 -9.28 37.62 29.27
CA THR A 1071 -10.71 37.31 29.25
C THR A 1071 -11.04 35.96 29.90
N ASN A 1072 -10.03 35.10 30.12
CA ASN A 1072 -10.21 33.68 30.44
C ASN A 1072 -11.00 32.90 29.39
N ASP A 1073 -10.86 33.33 28.14
CA ASP A 1073 -11.52 32.71 27.01
C ASP A 1073 -10.64 31.65 26.34
N PRO A 1074 -11.06 30.39 26.31
CA PRO A 1074 -10.27 29.31 25.75
C PRO A 1074 -10.67 29.02 24.30
N THR A 1075 -9.67 28.85 23.43
CA THR A 1075 -9.83 28.15 22.14
C THR A 1075 -9.57 26.66 22.36
N THR A 1076 -10.52 25.78 22.03
CA THR A 1076 -10.27 24.32 22.03
C THR A 1076 -9.34 23.99 20.88
N VAL A 1077 -8.35 23.13 21.11
CA VAL A 1077 -7.51 22.57 20.07
C VAL A 1077 -7.79 21.08 20.03
N ALA A 1078 -8.44 20.65 18.95
CA ALA A 1078 -8.64 19.23 18.68
C ALA A 1078 -7.32 18.58 18.25
N LEU A 1079 -7.16 17.31 18.59
CA LEU A 1079 -6.07 16.50 18.09
C LEU A 1079 -6.29 16.20 16.60
N VAL A 1080 -5.28 16.45 15.77
CA VAL A 1080 -5.23 15.99 14.38
C VAL A 1080 -4.42 14.69 14.31
N ARG A 1081 -4.95 13.68 13.63
CA ARG A 1081 -4.40 12.31 13.61
C ARG A 1081 -3.69 12.04 12.30
#